data_AF-A0A834F0B9-F1
#
_entry.id   AF-A0A834F0B9-F1
#
_cell.length_a   1.000
_cell.length_b   1.000
_cell.length_c   1.000
_cell.angle_alpha   90.00
_cell.angle_beta   90.00
_cell.angle_gamma   90.00
#
_symmetry.space_group_name_H-M   'P 1'
#
loop_
_entity.id
_entity.type
_entity.pdbx_description
1 polymer ?
#
loop_
_entity_poly.entity_id
_entity_poly.type
_entity_poly.pdbx_seq_one_letter_code
_entity_poly.pdbx_strand_id
1 'polypeptide(L)'
;MRAKRELKKLKIEARSVEHFKKLNKGMENKIMQLQRKIDEQHKDNRLINEKLVSLESSYSTESERMRSELNRLRGAEEDARNKTNQVSSLLEELERLKKELSTTQQEKKTIEDWAQTYRVEMEKMVSELKDQNGTLKKEKDDLNRMIQEQSQQMTEKMARAIVLETQQLETDLNEERSRYQNLLTEHLRLEEKYDDLKEEMALSSTVSKPGHRRTDSTHSSNESEYTYNSEYTDLEEGSRAREDVTRGMDTSLTLKLQKRVTELEQEKQSLRNELENKEDQFQRARARDDAEFKKARGAELEYESLKRQELESENKKLKHDLAEMRKSLLGDAATGAGAPGSPAYKVLLDQLNASCEELEVRKEEVLILRSQLVSQKEAMHHKDEKETMTEPSVFTEDVSKLKDAGEIKQAYISLKDTNKLLEHQLQSQRRTYDNENVKEENNRQQQLLAQNLQLPPEARIEASLQHEITRLTNENLDLMEQLEKQDRTIRKLKKQLKVYSKRIGEMGAVQMEGQTSPGQMVDEPIHPVNIPRREKDFQGMLEYKKEDEMKLVKNLILELKPRGVAVNLIPGLPAYILFMCLRHADYLNDDQKVRTLLTSTINSIKKILKKRGDDFETVSFWLSNTCRFLHCLKQYSGDEAFAKHNSSRQNEHCLTNFDLAEYRQVISDLAIQIYQQLVKCMENILQPMIVSGMLEHETIQGVSGVKPTGLRKRTSSIADEGTYTLESILRQLSAFHSTMCQHGTDPELIKQVVKQEFYIIGAVTLNNLLLRKDMCSWSKGMQIRYNVSQLEEWLRDKGLMNCGAKETLEPLIQAAQLLQVKKKTDEDADAICSMCHALTTSQIVKILNLYTPVNEFEERVSVAFIRTIQTRLRDRCESPQLLMDTKMIYPVTFPFNPSSLALETIQIPTSLNLGFLTRV
;
A
#
# COMPACT_ATOMS: atom_id res chain seq x y z
N MET A 1 84.84 -118.63 68.22
CA MET A 1 84.20 -118.70 66.88
C MET A 1 83.10 -117.65 66.63
N ARG A 2 82.31 -117.18 67.63
CA ARG A 2 81.30 -116.11 67.45
C ARG A 2 81.88 -114.74 67.08
N ALA A 3 82.91 -114.26 67.79
CA ALA A 3 83.50 -112.92 67.55
C ALA A 3 84.09 -112.70 66.14
N LYS A 4 84.65 -113.74 65.49
CA LYS A 4 85.16 -113.65 64.11
C LYS A 4 84.04 -113.50 63.06
N ARG A 5 82.86 -114.10 63.30
CA ARG A 5 81.70 -113.95 62.39
C ARG A 5 81.08 -112.56 62.51
N GLU A 6 81.02 -112.04 63.73
CA GLU A 6 80.48 -110.70 64.02
C GLU A 6 81.36 -109.58 63.45
N LEU A 7 82.69 -109.70 63.58
CA LEU A 7 83.64 -108.77 62.94
C LEU A 7 83.52 -108.77 61.40
N LYS A 8 83.27 -109.93 60.78
CA LYS A 8 83.12 -110.03 59.31
C LYS A 8 81.80 -109.41 58.84
N LYS A 9 80.72 -109.54 59.62
CA LYS A 9 79.42 -108.89 59.38
C LYS A 9 79.54 -107.37 59.49
N LEU A 10 80.16 -106.87 60.57
CA LEU A 10 80.41 -105.44 60.78
C LEU A 10 81.33 -104.82 59.71
N LYS A 11 82.31 -105.56 59.17
CA LYS A 11 83.14 -105.08 58.04
C LYS A 11 82.38 -105.00 56.71
N ILE A 12 81.45 -105.93 56.44
CA ILE A 12 80.59 -105.87 55.25
C ILE A 12 79.59 -104.73 55.39
N GLU A 13 79.03 -104.54 56.57
CA GLU A 13 78.12 -103.44 56.90
C GLU A 13 78.84 -102.08 56.83
N ALA A 14 80.04 -101.95 57.37
CA ALA A 14 80.85 -100.73 57.25
C ALA A 14 81.23 -100.41 55.80
N ARG A 15 81.59 -101.42 54.99
CA ARG A 15 81.85 -101.24 53.53
C ARG A 15 80.58 -100.86 52.77
N SER A 16 79.43 -101.43 53.14
CA SER A 16 78.12 -101.07 52.59
C SER A 16 77.77 -99.62 52.94
N VAL A 17 77.95 -99.21 54.20
CA VAL A 17 77.72 -97.84 54.68
C VAL A 17 78.67 -96.84 54.02
N GLU A 18 79.96 -97.17 53.83
CA GLU A 18 80.90 -96.34 53.07
C GLU A 18 80.48 -96.19 51.61
N HIS A 19 80.03 -97.28 50.96
CA HIS A 19 79.52 -97.24 49.60
C HIS A 19 78.25 -96.37 49.49
N PHE A 20 77.29 -96.52 50.42
CA PHE A 20 76.10 -95.68 50.49
C PHE A 20 76.45 -94.21 50.74
N LYS A 21 77.40 -93.88 51.62
CA LYS A 21 77.86 -92.50 51.82
C LYS A 21 78.50 -91.90 50.57
N LYS A 22 79.30 -92.66 49.82
CA LYS A 22 79.90 -92.21 48.56
C LYS A 22 78.86 -92.00 47.46
N LEU A 23 77.88 -92.89 47.36
CA LEU A 23 76.75 -92.75 46.45
C LEU A 23 75.88 -91.54 46.81
N ASN A 24 75.58 -91.35 48.10
CA ASN A 24 74.76 -90.23 48.57
C ASN A 24 75.47 -88.89 48.32
N LYS A 25 76.79 -88.80 48.58
CA LYS A 25 77.60 -87.63 48.21
C LYS A 25 77.63 -87.39 46.70
N GLY A 26 77.66 -88.46 45.90
CA GLY A 26 77.54 -88.38 44.44
C GLY A 26 76.18 -87.88 43.96
N MET A 27 75.09 -88.35 44.59
CA MET A 27 73.73 -87.89 44.32
C MET A 27 73.52 -86.44 44.77
N GLU A 28 74.00 -86.04 45.96
CA GLU A 28 73.98 -84.66 46.42
C GLU A 28 74.73 -83.73 45.46
N ASN A 29 75.92 -84.13 45.02
CA ASN A 29 76.67 -83.35 44.02
C ASN A 29 75.90 -83.26 42.69
N LYS A 30 75.22 -84.33 42.26
CA LYS A 30 74.43 -84.31 41.02
C LYS A 30 73.17 -83.47 41.16
N ILE A 31 72.48 -83.52 42.30
CA ILE A 31 71.34 -82.68 42.64
C ILE A 31 71.78 -81.22 42.67
N MET A 32 72.90 -80.89 43.30
CA MET A 32 73.43 -79.52 43.34
C MET A 32 73.83 -79.01 41.95
N GLN A 33 74.41 -79.86 41.09
CA GLN A 33 74.69 -79.52 39.70
C GLN A 33 73.40 -79.27 38.89
N LEU A 34 72.40 -80.13 39.05
CA LEU A 34 71.11 -79.98 38.38
C LEU A 34 70.36 -78.74 38.88
N GLN A 35 70.41 -78.45 40.18
CA GLN A 35 69.81 -77.26 40.77
C GLN A 35 70.46 -75.99 40.22
N ARG A 36 71.80 -75.92 40.18
CA ARG A 36 72.51 -74.79 39.56
C ARG A 36 72.15 -74.61 38.09
N LYS A 37 72.03 -75.71 37.34
CA LYS A 37 71.63 -75.66 35.92
C LYS A 37 70.19 -75.17 35.74
N ILE A 38 69.27 -75.59 36.61
CA ILE A 38 67.89 -75.12 36.63
C ILE A 38 67.82 -73.63 37.00
N ASP A 39 68.59 -73.20 37.99
CA ASP A 39 68.65 -71.79 38.40
C ASP A 39 69.21 -70.90 37.28
N GLU A 40 70.24 -71.38 36.58
CA GLU A 40 70.84 -70.70 35.42
C GLU A 40 69.85 -70.62 34.24
N GLN A 41 69.15 -71.72 33.93
CA GLN A 41 68.07 -71.72 32.93
C GLN A 41 66.90 -70.81 33.32
N HIS A 42 66.52 -70.75 34.59
CA HIS A 42 65.48 -69.83 35.06
C HIS A 42 65.93 -68.38 34.94
N LYS A 43 67.20 -68.07 35.20
CA LYS A 43 67.76 -66.73 35.02
C LYS A 43 67.74 -66.33 33.54
N ASP A 44 68.16 -67.21 32.65
CA ASP A 44 68.14 -66.96 31.20
C ASP A 44 66.71 -66.78 30.67
N ASN A 45 65.77 -67.62 31.12
CA ASN A 45 64.35 -67.48 30.75
C ASN A 45 63.75 -66.15 31.22
N ARG A 46 64.12 -65.67 32.43
CA ARG A 46 63.68 -64.35 32.90
C ARG A 46 64.23 -63.23 32.01
N LEU A 47 65.52 -63.27 31.67
CA LEU A 47 66.15 -62.28 30.80
C LEU A 47 65.54 -62.26 29.38
N ILE A 48 65.24 -63.43 28.82
CA ILE A 48 64.56 -63.53 27.52
C ILE A 48 63.14 -62.98 27.61
N ASN A 49 62.40 -63.30 28.67
CA ASN A 49 61.05 -62.80 28.87
C ASN A 49 61.01 -61.28 29.05
N GLU A 50 61.94 -60.70 29.82
CA GLU A 50 62.09 -59.25 29.97
C GLU A 50 62.39 -58.57 28.62
N LYS A 51 63.27 -59.15 27.81
CA LYS A 51 63.54 -58.66 26.45
C LYS A 51 62.30 -58.74 25.56
N LEU A 52 61.54 -59.83 25.62
CA LEU A 52 60.34 -60.03 24.83
C LEU A 52 59.26 -59.00 25.20
N VAL A 53 59.03 -58.77 26.50
CA VAL A 53 58.09 -57.75 26.99
C VAL A 53 58.54 -56.34 26.57
N SER A 54 59.84 -56.03 26.65
CA SER A 54 60.36 -54.74 26.20
C SER A 54 60.17 -54.52 24.70
N LEU A 55 60.35 -55.57 23.90
CA LEU A 55 60.17 -55.52 22.45
C LEU A 55 58.69 -55.38 22.08
N GLU A 56 57.81 -56.13 22.75
CA GLU A 56 56.36 -56.04 22.57
C GLU A 56 55.83 -54.65 22.92
N SER A 57 56.30 -54.04 24.02
CA SER A 57 55.97 -52.67 24.38
C SER A 57 56.48 -51.65 23.34
N SER A 58 57.71 -51.82 22.83
CA SER A 58 58.24 -50.96 21.77
C SER A 58 57.47 -51.11 20.45
N TYR A 59 57.03 -52.31 20.11
CA TYR A 59 56.23 -52.58 18.92
C TYR A 59 54.82 -52.00 19.05
N SER A 60 54.20 -52.13 20.22
CA SER A 60 52.87 -51.55 20.48
C SER A 60 52.89 -50.03 20.36
N THR A 61 53.89 -49.38 20.96
CA THR A 61 54.04 -47.91 20.90
C THR A 61 54.30 -47.42 19.47
N GLU A 62 55.15 -48.12 18.71
CA GLU A 62 55.39 -47.77 17.30
C GLU A 62 54.14 -48.01 16.43
N SER A 63 53.38 -49.09 16.69
CA SER A 63 52.11 -49.36 15.99
C SER A 63 51.07 -48.27 16.25
N GLU A 64 50.94 -47.80 17.49
CA GLU A 64 50.05 -46.69 17.86
C GLU A 64 50.48 -45.36 17.22
N ARG A 65 51.80 -45.10 17.16
CA ARG A 65 52.38 -43.94 16.49
C ARG A 65 52.06 -43.95 15.00
N MET A 66 52.27 -45.07 14.33
CA MET A 66 51.97 -45.24 12.90
C MET A 66 50.47 -45.12 12.62
N ARG A 67 49.60 -45.66 13.49
CA ARG A 67 48.15 -45.53 13.36
C ARG A 67 47.68 -44.08 13.49
N SER A 68 48.27 -43.34 14.43
CA SER A 68 47.99 -41.91 14.62
C SER A 68 48.42 -41.08 13.42
N GLU A 69 49.59 -41.37 12.86
CA GLU A 69 50.10 -40.69 11.67
C GLU A 69 49.25 -41.00 10.43
N LEU A 70 48.79 -42.24 10.27
CA LEU A 70 47.92 -42.64 9.16
C LEU A 70 46.56 -41.93 9.23
N ASN A 71 45.99 -41.78 10.43
CA ASN A 71 44.77 -41.01 10.65
C ASN A 71 44.97 -39.51 10.32
N ARG A 72 46.11 -38.94 10.71
CA ARG A 72 46.47 -37.55 10.40
C ARG A 72 46.59 -37.32 8.89
N LEU A 73 47.26 -38.24 8.18
CA LEU A 73 47.40 -38.18 6.73
C LEU A 73 46.05 -38.34 6.01
N ARG A 74 45.17 -39.22 6.50
CA ARG A 74 43.81 -39.38 5.97
C ARG A 74 42.98 -38.09 6.12
N GLY A 75 43.05 -37.43 7.28
CA GLY A 75 42.38 -36.14 7.48
C GLY A 75 42.92 -35.07 6.52
N ALA A 76 44.24 -35.00 6.33
CA ALA A 76 44.85 -34.07 5.39
C ALA A 76 44.46 -34.36 3.91
N GLU A 77 44.32 -35.63 3.54
CA GLU A 77 43.83 -36.05 2.22
C GLU A 77 42.37 -35.64 1.99
N GLU A 78 41.50 -35.82 2.99
CA GLU A 78 40.10 -35.43 2.93
C GLU A 78 39.94 -33.90 2.84
N ASP A 79 40.72 -33.14 3.62
CA ASP A 79 40.77 -31.68 3.53
C ASP A 79 41.25 -31.20 2.16
N ALA A 80 42.26 -31.86 1.58
CA ALA A 80 42.75 -31.54 0.24
C ALA A 80 41.69 -31.83 -0.83
N ARG A 81 40.94 -32.93 -0.68
CA ARG A 81 39.82 -33.29 -1.57
C ARG A 81 38.68 -32.27 -1.47
N ASN A 82 38.33 -31.85 -0.27
CA ASN A 82 37.30 -30.82 -0.04
C ASN A 82 37.69 -29.47 -0.65
N LYS A 83 38.95 -29.04 -0.46
CA LYS A 83 39.48 -27.83 -1.10
C LYS A 83 39.48 -27.93 -2.63
N THR A 84 39.81 -29.10 -3.17
CA THR A 84 39.77 -29.34 -4.63
C THR A 84 38.36 -29.19 -5.18
N ASN A 85 37.35 -29.79 -4.52
CA ASN A 85 35.95 -29.64 -4.91
C ASN A 85 35.47 -28.17 -4.84
N GLN A 86 35.89 -27.45 -3.80
CA GLN A 86 35.59 -26.02 -3.66
C GLN A 86 36.21 -25.20 -4.79
N VAL A 87 37.46 -25.48 -5.18
CA VAL A 87 38.11 -24.82 -6.33
C VAL A 87 37.36 -25.12 -7.62
N SER A 88 36.92 -26.36 -7.85
CA SER A 88 36.10 -26.70 -9.02
C SER A 88 34.79 -25.93 -9.07
N SER A 89 34.06 -25.84 -7.95
CA SER A 89 32.81 -25.06 -7.87
C SER A 89 33.04 -23.56 -8.12
N LEU A 90 34.11 -22.99 -7.57
CA LEU A 90 34.47 -21.58 -7.79
C LEU A 90 34.88 -21.31 -9.25
N LEU A 91 35.52 -22.27 -9.92
CA LEU A 91 35.86 -22.15 -11.35
C LEU A 91 34.60 -22.17 -12.24
N GLU A 92 33.63 -23.05 -11.93
CA GLU A 92 32.34 -23.07 -12.64
C GLU A 92 31.56 -21.77 -12.44
N GLU A 93 31.56 -21.22 -11.22
CA GLU A 93 30.91 -19.95 -10.93
C GLU A 93 31.59 -18.77 -11.62
N LEU A 94 32.93 -18.74 -11.67
CA LEU A 94 33.67 -17.73 -12.43
C LEU A 94 33.35 -17.79 -13.93
N GLU A 95 33.22 -18.99 -14.50
CA GLU A 95 32.87 -19.14 -15.92
C GLU A 95 31.44 -18.67 -16.21
N ARG A 96 30.50 -18.99 -15.31
CA ARG A 96 29.12 -18.48 -15.37
C ARG A 96 29.09 -16.96 -15.31
N LEU A 97 29.78 -16.35 -14.35
CA LEU A 97 29.84 -14.89 -14.19
C LEU A 97 30.50 -14.20 -15.39
N LYS A 98 31.54 -14.79 -15.99
CA LYS A 98 32.14 -14.27 -17.23
C LYS A 98 31.15 -14.29 -18.40
N LYS A 99 30.36 -15.36 -18.52
CA LYS A 99 29.33 -15.48 -19.57
C LYS A 99 28.21 -14.46 -19.37
N GLU A 100 27.74 -14.30 -18.13
CA GLU A 100 26.75 -13.28 -17.75
C GLU A 100 27.28 -11.87 -18.04
N LEU A 101 28.52 -11.55 -17.65
CA LEU A 101 29.15 -10.25 -17.92
C LEU A 101 29.23 -9.96 -19.43
N SER A 102 29.61 -10.94 -20.25
CA SER A 102 29.67 -10.82 -21.71
C SER A 102 28.29 -10.59 -22.32
N THR A 103 27.26 -11.29 -21.85
CA THR A 103 25.87 -11.09 -22.31
C THR A 103 25.36 -9.71 -21.93
N THR A 104 25.56 -9.28 -20.69
CA THR A 104 25.20 -7.92 -20.24
C THR A 104 25.93 -6.83 -21.03
N GLN A 105 27.20 -7.02 -21.38
CA GLN A 105 27.93 -6.07 -22.23
C GLN A 105 27.34 -5.96 -23.63
N GLN A 106 26.92 -7.09 -24.23
CA GLN A 106 26.28 -7.10 -25.54
C GLN A 106 24.89 -6.46 -25.51
N GLU A 107 24.10 -6.72 -24.47
CA GLU A 107 22.80 -6.08 -24.25
C GLU A 107 22.95 -4.56 -24.07
N LYS A 108 23.92 -4.13 -23.24
CA LYS A 108 24.23 -2.71 -23.06
C LYS A 108 24.56 -2.03 -24.38
N LYS A 109 25.41 -2.63 -25.21
CA LYS A 109 25.76 -2.09 -26.53
C LYS A 109 24.54 -1.97 -27.43
N THR A 110 23.67 -2.99 -27.42
CA THR A 110 22.43 -2.97 -28.22
C THR A 110 21.49 -1.86 -27.76
N ILE A 111 21.38 -1.63 -26.45
CA ILE A 111 20.59 -0.53 -25.87
C ILE A 111 21.19 0.83 -26.24
N GLU A 112 22.52 0.98 -26.20
CA GLU A 112 23.22 2.21 -26.60
C GLU A 112 22.97 2.54 -28.09
N ASP A 113 23.03 1.54 -28.98
CA ASP A 113 22.75 1.70 -30.41
C ASP A 113 21.29 2.11 -30.67
N TRP A 114 20.34 1.50 -29.95
CA TRP A 114 18.92 1.89 -29.99
C TRP A 114 18.70 3.32 -29.47
N ALA A 115 19.34 3.68 -28.35
CA ALA A 115 19.23 5.02 -27.77
C ALA A 115 19.83 6.08 -28.69
N GLN A 116 20.92 5.78 -29.39
CA GLN A 116 21.50 6.67 -30.40
C GLN A 116 20.54 6.87 -31.58
N THR A 117 19.94 5.79 -32.08
CA THR A 117 18.98 5.84 -33.20
C THR A 117 17.75 6.68 -32.84
N TYR A 118 17.16 6.42 -31.67
CA TYR A 118 16.01 7.18 -31.18
C TYR A 118 16.31 8.68 -31.01
N ARG A 119 17.53 9.02 -30.57
CA ARG A 119 17.96 10.42 -30.42
C ARG A 119 18.02 11.15 -31.76
N VAL A 120 18.56 10.49 -32.80
CA VAL A 120 18.64 11.05 -34.16
C VAL A 120 17.24 11.24 -34.75
N GLU A 121 16.35 10.26 -34.56
CA GLU A 121 14.96 10.38 -35.01
C GLU A 121 14.21 11.51 -34.30
N MET A 122 14.41 11.67 -32.99
CA MET A 122 13.82 12.75 -32.20
C MET A 122 14.34 14.12 -32.64
N GLU A 123 15.65 14.27 -32.87
CA GLU A 123 16.24 15.52 -33.37
C GLU A 123 15.67 15.91 -34.74
N LYS A 124 15.46 14.91 -35.62
CA LYS A 124 14.81 15.12 -36.92
C LYS A 124 13.37 15.61 -36.77
N MET A 125 12.57 14.94 -35.94
CA MET A 125 11.17 15.32 -35.68
C MET A 125 11.07 16.73 -35.07
N VAL A 126 11.95 17.07 -34.13
CA VAL A 126 12.01 18.42 -33.54
C VAL A 126 12.35 19.47 -34.60
N SER A 127 13.26 19.18 -35.53
CA SER A 127 13.56 20.08 -36.64
C SER A 127 12.35 20.28 -37.55
N GLU A 128 11.65 19.21 -37.92
CA GLU A 128 10.45 19.28 -38.76
C GLU A 128 9.31 20.07 -38.09
N LEU A 129 9.07 19.85 -36.79
CA LEU A 129 8.09 20.62 -36.01
C LEU A 129 8.47 22.10 -35.88
N LYS A 130 9.78 22.39 -35.77
CA LYS A 130 10.27 23.77 -35.71
C LYS A 130 10.03 24.51 -37.03
N ASP A 131 10.24 23.83 -38.16
CA ASP A 131 9.97 24.39 -39.48
C ASP A 131 8.46 24.61 -39.70
N GLN A 132 7.61 23.64 -39.31
CA GLN A 132 6.15 23.78 -39.37
C GLN A 132 5.61 24.91 -38.47
N ASN A 133 6.15 25.06 -37.26
CA ASN A 133 5.82 26.20 -36.41
C ASN A 133 6.26 27.52 -37.03
N GLY A 134 7.40 27.54 -37.74
CA GLY A 134 7.86 28.69 -38.51
C GLY A 134 6.89 29.09 -39.62
N THR A 135 6.35 28.13 -40.37
CA THR A 135 5.36 28.40 -41.44
C THR A 135 4.02 28.84 -40.88
N LEU A 136 3.49 28.16 -39.86
CA LEU A 136 2.22 28.53 -39.23
C LEU A 136 2.28 29.92 -38.60
N LYS A 137 3.43 30.29 -38.01
CA LYS A 137 3.61 31.64 -37.47
C LYS A 137 3.57 32.71 -38.55
N LYS A 138 4.19 32.47 -39.72
CA LYS A 138 4.09 33.39 -40.86
C LYS A 138 2.65 33.52 -41.37
N GLU A 139 1.94 32.40 -41.54
CA GLU A 139 0.53 32.42 -41.97
C GLU A 139 -0.36 33.18 -40.98
N LYS A 140 -0.17 32.97 -39.68
CA LYS A 140 -0.85 33.73 -38.63
C LYS A 140 -0.58 35.23 -38.74
N ASP A 141 0.68 35.61 -38.92
CA ASP A 141 1.07 37.03 -39.01
C ASP A 141 0.50 37.69 -40.27
N ASP A 142 0.44 36.95 -41.39
CA ASP A 142 -0.18 37.41 -42.65
C ASP A 142 -1.71 37.56 -42.52
N LEU A 143 -2.40 36.59 -41.90
CA LEU A 143 -3.83 36.67 -41.62
C LEU A 143 -4.17 37.84 -40.69
N ASN A 144 -3.38 38.05 -39.64
CA ASN A 144 -3.55 39.20 -38.74
C ASN A 144 -3.39 40.53 -39.48
N ARG A 145 -2.41 40.64 -40.39
CA ARG A 145 -2.24 41.84 -41.23
C ARG A 145 -3.47 42.10 -42.09
N MET A 146 -4.02 41.08 -42.75
CA MET A 146 -5.24 41.24 -43.57
C MET A 146 -6.46 41.64 -42.73
N ILE A 147 -6.65 41.08 -41.54
CA ILE A 147 -7.74 41.45 -40.65
C ILE A 147 -7.63 42.93 -40.24
N GLN A 148 -6.41 43.38 -39.95
CA GLN A 148 -6.15 44.77 -39.56
C GLN A 148 -6.41 45.74 -40.71
N GLU A 149 -5.99 45.40 -41.93
CA GLU A 149 -6.27 46.16 -43.15
C GLU A 149 -7.78 46.23 -43.47
N GLN A 150 -8.50 45.11 -43.33
CA GLN A 150 -9.96 45.08 -43.51
C GLN A 150 -10.70 45.93 -42.49
N SER A 151 -10.30 45.86 -41.21
CA SER A 151 -10.86 46.68 -40.14
C SER A 151 -10.66 48.17 -40.41
N GLN A 152 -9.46 48.56 -40.87
CA GLN A 152 -9.14 49.93 -41.21
C GLN A 152 -9.97 50.43 -42.41
N GLN A 153 -10.09 49.63 -43.48
CA GLN A 153 -10.95 49.97 -44.61
C GLN A 153 -12.43 50.12 -44.24
N MET A 154 -12.94 49.24 -43.36
CA MET A 154 -14.33 49.31 -42.91
C MET A 154 -14.57 50.59 -42.09
N THR A 155 -13.64 50.94 -41.21
CA THR A 155 -13.68 52.16 -40.40
C THR A 155 -13.66 53.41 -41.29
N GLU A 156 -12.77 53.45 -42.30
CA GLU A 156 -12.73 54.57 -43.25
C GLU A 156 -14.01 54.72 -44.07
N LYS A 157 -14.59 53.61 -44.55
CA LYS A 157 -15.87 53.64 -45.28
C LYS A 157 -17.00 54.15 -44.41
N MET A 158 -17.07 53.70 -43.16
CA MET A 158 -18.09 54.15 -42.21
C MET A 158 -17.93 55.63 -41.87
N ALA A 159 -16.70 56.11 -41.64
CA ALA A 159 -16.43 57.52 -41.41
C ALA A 159 -16.84 58.40 -42.60
N ARG A 160 -16.53 57.97 -43.84
CA ARG A 160 -16.97 58.70 -45.05
C ARG A 160 -18.49 58.73 -45.21
N ALA A 161 -19.17 57.63 -44.92
CA ALA A 161 -20.63 57.55 -44.96
C ALA A 161 -21.28 58.52 -43.97
N ILE A 162 -20.78 58.57 -42.73
CA ILE A 162 -21.25 59.51 -41.71
C ILE A 162 -21.07 60.95 -42.17
N VAL A 163 -19.91 61.32 -42.73
CA VAL A 163 -19.66 62.68 -43.23
C VAL A 163 -20.64 63.07 -44.34
N LEU A 164 -20.89 62.17 -45.30
CA LEU A 164 -21.83 62.41 -46.40
C LEU A 164 -23.27 62.56 -45.89
N GLU A 165 -23.69 61.69 -44.97
CA GLU A 165 -25.04 61.74 -44.38
C GLU A 165 -25.23 63.01 -43.53
N THR A 166 -24.20 63.44 -42.80
CA THR A 166 -24.21 64.69 -42.03
C THR A 166 -24.34 65.90 -42.96
N GLN A 167 -23.60 65.93 -44.08
CA GLN A 167 -23.73 66.99 -45.08
C GLN A 167 -25.13 67.02 -45.71
N GLN A 168 -25.70 65.85 -46.01
CA GLN A 168 -27.05 65.76 -46.58
C GLN A 168 -28.11 66.30 -45.62
N LEU A 169 -28.03 65.93 -44.33
CA LEU A 169 -28.95 66.44 -43.30
C LEU A 169 -28.81 67.96 -43.13
N GLU A 170 -27.60 68.50 -43.26
CA GLU A 170 -27.35 69.93 -43.18
C GLU A 170 -27.96 70.69 -44.37
N THR A 171 -27.87 70.13 -45.59
CA THR A 171 -28.54 70.70 -46.77
C THR A 171 -30.06 70.66 -46.64
N ASP A 172 -30.63 69.53 -46.21
CA ASP A 172 -32.08 69.36 -46.06
C ASP A 172 -32.63 70.31 -45.00
N LEU A 173 -31.91 70.48 -43.88
CA LEU A 173 -32.26 71.44 -42.83
C LEU A 173 -32.25 72.89 -43.36
N ASN A 174 -31.29 73.23 -44.21
CA ASN A 174 -31.19 74.57 -44.77
C ASN A 174 -32.29 74.84 -45.82
N GLU A 175 -32.68 73.83 -46.59
CA GLU A 175 -33.83 73.90 -47.50
C GLU A 175 -35.14 74.11 -46.72
N GLU A 176 -35.36 73.35 -45.65
CA GLU A 176 -36.54 73.54 -44.79
C GLU A 176 -36.55 74.91 -44.10
N ARG A 177 -35.40 75.42 -43.65
CA ARG A 177 -35.29 76.81 -43.15
C ARG A 177 -35.69 77.83 -44.22
N SER A 178 -35.26 77.64 -45.47
CA SER A 178 -35.63 78.53 -46.57
C SER A 178 -37.13 78.43 -46.91
N ARG A 179 -37.70 77.22 -46.92
CA ARG A 179 -39.15 77.01 -47.09
C ARG A 179 -39.95 77.69 -45.99
N TYR A 180 -39.52 77.56 -44.73
CA TYR A 180 -40.17 78.21 -43.59
C TYR A 180 -40.10 79.73 -43.69
N GLN A 181 -38.96 80.28 -44.10
CA GLN A 181 -38.80 81.73 -44.34
C GLN A 181 -39.72 82.24 -45.45
N ASN A 182 -39.84 81.49 -46.56
CA ASN A 182 -40.75 81.82 -47.65
C ASN A 182 -42.22 81.77 -47.20
N LEU A 183 -42.59 80.75 -46.43
CA LEU A 183 -43.93 80.61 -45.88
C LEU A 183 -44.28 81.75 -44.91
N LEU A 184 -43.33 82.15 -44.08
CA LEU A 184 -43.49 83.31 -43.17
C LEU A 184 -43.69 84.61 -43.97
N THR A 185 -42.97 84.77 -45.08
CA THR A 185 -43.10 85.93 -45.96
C THR A 185 -44.47 85.97 -46.65
N GLU A 186 -44.96 84.83 -47.14
CA GLU A 186 -46.32 84.73 -47.69
C GLU A 186 -47.40 84.90 -46.62
N HIS A 187 -47.19 84.42 -45.39
CA HIS A 187 -48.11 84.66 -44.28
C HIS A 187 -48.23 86.15 -43.99
N LEU A 188 -47.10 86.87 -43.87
CA LEU A 188 -47.10 88.32 -43.68
C LEU A 188 -47.81 89.05 -44.83
N ARG A 189 -47.62 88.60 -46.07
CA ARG A 189 -48.27 89.17 -47.25
C ARG A 189 -49.78 88.92 -47.28
N LEU A 190 -50.22 87.75 -46.83
CA LEU A 190 -51.64 87.41 -46.69
C LEU A 190 -52.28 88.19 -45.54
N GLU A 191 -51.54 88.42 -44.46
CA GLU A 191 -51.98 89.23 -43.32
C GLU A 191 -52.16 90.70 -43.72
N GLU A 192 -51.22 91.27 -44.49
CA GLU A 192 -51.34 92.61 -45.07
C GLU A 192 -52.57 92.71 -46.00
N LYS A 193 -52.77 91.73 -46.89
CA LYS A 193 -53.98 91.66 -47.73
C LYS A 193 -55.27 91.46 -46.93
N TYR A 194 -55.23 90.73 -45.82
CA TYR A 194 -56.37 90.53 -44.95
C TYR A 194 -56.75 91.84 -44.25
N ASP A 195 -55.76 92.58 -43.78
CA ASP A 195 -55.95 93.90 -43.19
C ASP A 195 -56.49 94.89 -44.24
N ASP A 196 -55.98 94.88 -45.47
CA ASP A 196 -56.52 95.66 -46.59
C ASP A 196 -57.99 95.31 -46.88
N LEU A 197 -58.33 94.02 -46.98
CA LEU A 197 -59.71 93.56 -47.20
C LEU A 197 -60.63 93.88 -46.01
N LYS A 198 -60.09 93.91 -44.79
CA LYS A 198 -60.82 94.26 -43.58
C LYS A 198 -61.09 95.77 -43.53
N GLU A 199 -60.15 96.60 -43.98
CA GLU A 199 -60.39 98.03 -44.20
C GLU A 199 -61.42 98.26 -45.31
N GLU A 200 -61.36 97.53 -46.43
CA GLU A 200 -62.40 97.59 -47.49
C GLU A 200 -63.79 97.13 -46.99
N MET A 201 -63.85 96.07 -46.18
CA MET A 201 -65.11 95.61 -45.55
C MET A 201 -65.63 96.59 -44.48
N ALA A 202 -64.74 97.29 -43.78
CA ALA A 202 -65.11 98.37 -42.86
C ALA A 202 -65.65 99.61 -43.60
N LEU A 203 -65.18 99.87 -44.83
CA LEU A 203 -65.65 100.95 -45.71
C LEU A 203 -66.94 100.58 -46.49
N SER A 204 -67.28 99.29 -46.60
CA SER A 204 -68.37 98.77 -47.47
C SER A 204 -69.62 98.26 -46.73
N SER A 205 -69.72 98.38 -45.40
CA SER A 205 -70.87 97.86 -44.63
C SER A 205 -71.89 98.92 -44.19
N THR A 206 -72.63 99.48 -45.15
CA THR A 206 -74.03 99.90 -44.95
C THR A 206 -74.99 99.00 -45.73
N VAL A 207 -75.92 98.38 -44.99
CA VAL A 207 -77.21 97.79 -45.40
C VAL A 207 -77.27 96.26 -45.68
N SER A 208 -78.20 95.64 -44.93
CA SER A 208 -79.03 94.44 -45.15
C SER A 208 -78.48 93.00 -45.03
N LYS A 209 -79.02 92.29 -44.01
CA LYS A 209 -79.19 90.83 -43.84
C LYS A 209 -80.09 90.26 -44.98
N PRO A 210 -80.08 88.96 -45.42
CA PRO A 210 -80.40 87.76 -44.59
C PRO A 210 -79.87 86.35 -45.07
N GLY A 211 -80.04 85.32 -44.21
CA GLY A 211 -80.66 84.02 -44.55
C GLY A 211 -80.01 82.93 -45.44
N HIS A 212 -79.63 81.81 -44.79
CA HIS A 212 -79.92 80.39 -45.12
C HIS A 212 -79.17 79.55 -46.21
N ARG A 213 -78.49 78.49 -45.70
CA ARG A 213 -78.50 77.03 -46.02
C ARG A 213 -77.80 76.40 -47.27
N ARG A 214 -77.03 75.34 -46.96
CA ARG A 214 -76.62 74.12 -47.74
C ARG A 214 -75.51 74.35 -48.81
N THR A 215 -74.49 73.50 -49.03
CA THR A 215 -74.35 72.02 -48.96
C THR A 215 -72.87 71.59 -48.97
N ASP A 216 -72.66 70.27 -48.76
CA ASP A 216 -71.45 69.42 -48.76
C ASP A 216 -70.36 69.63 -49.82
N SER A 217 -69.10 69.26 -49.48
CA SER A 217 -68.36 68.15 -50.13
C SER A 217 -66.92 67.99 -49.61
N THR A 218 -66.57 66.76 -49.23
CA THR A 218 -65.28 66.04 -49.42
C THR A 218 -63.93 66.77 -49.24
N HIS A 219 -63.07 66.31 -48.31
CA HIS A 219 -61.87 65.50 -48.61
C HIS A 219 -60.99 65.27 -47.35
N SER A 220 -60.39 64.07 -47.30
CA SER A 220 -58.99 63.80 -46.91
C SER A 220 -58.48 63.74 -45.47
N SER A 221 -57.76 62.63 -45.21
CA SER A 221 -56.57 62.43 -44.33
C SER A 221 -56.81 62.60 -42.82
N ASN A 222 -56.81 61.55 -41.98
CA ASN A 222 -55.80 60.51 -41.70
C ASN A 222 -54.48 61.08 -41.13
N GLU A 223 -54.09 60.48 -39.99
CA GLU A 223 -52.95 60.78 -39.12
C GLU A 223 -53.11 62.04 -38.24
N SER A 224 -52.86 62.02 -36.93
CA SER A 224 -52.42 60.97 -36.01
C SER A 224 -52.61 61.47 -34.57
N GLU A 225 -52.90 60.49 -33.71
CA GLU A 225 -52.61 60.35 -32.28
C GLU A 225 -51.91 61.51 -31.55
N TYR A 226 -52.50 62.01 -30.45
CA TYR A 226 -52.05 61.73 -29.07
C TYR A 226 -53.07 62.36 -28.08
N THR A 227 -53.72 61.47 -27.33
CA THR A 227 -54.74 61.68 -26.29
C THR A 227 -54.25 60.75 -25.17
N TYR A 228 -54.17 61.05 -23.87
CA TYR A 228 -55.07 61.83 -23.02
C TYR A 228 -54.43 61.98 -21.63
N ASN A 229 -54.79 63.06 -20.93
CA ASN A 229 -54.72 63.21 -19.48
C ASN A 229 -55.69 62.25 -18.77
N SER A 230 -55.54 62.01 -17.46
CA SER A 230 -56.70 61.72 -16.62
C SER A 230 -56.49 62.26 -15.20
N GLU A 231 -57.52 62.95 -14.74
CA GLU A 231 -57.60 63.85 -13.60
C GLU A 231 -57.82 63.16 -12.24
N TYR A 232 -57.51 63.97 -11.22
CA TYR A 232 -57.98 64.03 -9.83
C TYR A 232 -59.39 63.47 -9.53
N THR A 233 -59.60 62.91 -8.33
CA THR A 233 -60.39 63.55 -7.25
C THR A 233 -60.47 62.72 -5.95
N ASP A 234 -60.05 63.38 -4.86
CA ASP A 234 -60.61 63.53 -3.51
C ASP A 234 -61.17 62.39 -2.62
N LEU A 235 -60.88 62.63 -1.34
CA LEU A 235 -61.07 61.89 -0.10
C LEU A 235 -62.46 62.09 0.55
N GLU A 236 -62.84 61.04 1.31
CA GLU A 236 -63.61 61.00 2.59
C GLU A 236 -65.00 61.70 2.64
N GLU A 237 -66.01 61.29 3.43
CA GLU A 237 -66.05 60.78 4.81
C GLU A 237 -67.52 60.35 5.10
N GLY A 238 -67.79 59.59 6.18
CA GLY A 238 -69.12 59.66 6.84
C GLY A 238 -69.80 58.34 7.23
N SER A 239 -69.73 58.02 8.52
CA SER A 239 -70.42 56.91 9.19
C SER A 239 -71.83 57.29 9.67
N ARG A 240 -72.82 56.37 9.54
CA ARG A 240 -73.62 55.75 10.65
C ARG A 240 -75.05 55.28 10.26
N ALA A 241 -75.29 54.01 10.63
CA ALA A 241 -76.47 53.41 11.29
C ALA A 241 -77.78 53.08 10.52
N ARG A 242 -78.06 51.75 10.50
CA ARG A 242 -79.34 50.98 10.69
C ARG A 242 -80.62 51.47 9.97
N GLU A 243 -81.47 50.64 9.36
CA GLU A 243 -81.87 49.25 9.67
C GLU A 243 -82.65 48.65 8.47
N ASP A 244 -82.52 47.32 8.30
CA ASP A 244 -83.48 46.32 7.80
C ASP A 244 -84.26 46.48 6.46
N VAL A 245 -83.93 45.62 5.48
CA VAL A 245 -84.88 44.66 4.83
C VAL A 245 -84.11 43.41 4.36
N THR A 246 -84.46 42.26 4.93
CA THR A 246 -84.07 40.89 4.55
C THR A 246 -84.60 40.43 3.18
N ARG A 247 -83.79 39.70 2.38
CA ARG A 247 -83.99 38.28 1.97
C ARG A 247 -83.24 37.94 0.67
N GLY A 248 -82.48 36.83 0.72
CA GLY A 248 -81.98 36.14 -0.47
C GLY A 248 -80.68 35.35 -0.27
N MET A 249 -80.42 34.80 0.91
CA MET A 249 -79.25 33.95 1.15
C MET A 249 -79.69 32.48 1.16
N ASP A 250 -79.14 31.72 0.23
CA ASP A 250 -79.56 30.38 -0.16
C ASP A 250 -79.29 29.36 0.96
N THR A 251 -80.30 29.12 1.80
CA THR A 251 -80.30 28.14 2.91
C THR A 251 -79.92 26.71 2.48
N SER A 252 -80.04 26.38 1.19
CA SER A 252 -79.64 25.09 0.62
C SER A 252 -78.12 24.89 0.58
N LEU A 253 -77.38 25.96 0.26
CA LEU A 253 -75.93 25.93 0.19
C LEU A 253 -75.31 25.80 1.59
N THR A 254 -75.89 26.48 2.58
CA THR A 254 -75.43 26.44 3.98
C THR A 254 -75.60 25.05 4.58
N LEU A 255 -76.73 24.38 4.31
CA LEU A 255 -76.97 23.00 4.77
C LEU A 255 -76.04 21.98 4.08
N LYS A 256 -75.77 22.15 2.77
CA LYS A 256 -74.82 21.27 2.04
C LYS A 256 -73.39 21.44 2.54
N LEU A 257 -72.97 22.68 2.82
CA LEU A 257 -71.67 22.96 3.41
C LEU A 257 -71.57 22.41 4.83
N GLN A 258 -72.61 22.56 5.65
CA GLN A 258 -72.63 22.00 7.01
C GLN A 258 -72.58 20.47 7.00
N LYS A 259 -73.31 19.80 6.08
CA LYS A 259 -73.23 18.35 5.89
C LYS A 259 -71.83 17.91 5.41
N ARG A 260 -71.23 18.65 4.48
CA ARG A 260 -69.89 18.34 3.96
C ARG A 260 -68.81 18.52 5.03
N VAL A 261 -68.96 19.52 5.90
CA VAL A 261 -68.07 19.73 7.05
C VAL A 261 -68.19 18.56 8.03
N THR A 262 -69.40 18.12 8.36
CA THR A 262 -69.58 16.96 9.25
C THR A 262 -69.05 15.64 8.66
N GLU A 263 -69.18 15.45 7.35
CA GLU A 263 -68.60 14.29 6.65
C GLU A 263 -67.07 14.32 6.68
N LEU A 264 -66.47 15.49 6.43
CA LEU A 264 -65.01 15.68 6.51
C LEU A 264 -64.48 15.53 7.94
N GLU A 265 -65.24 15.92 8.96
CA GLU A 265 -64.90 15.70 10.37
C GLU A 265 -64.95 14.21 10.74
N GLN A 266 -65.95 13.46 10.25
CA GLN A 266 -66.00 12.00 10.41
C GLN A 266 -64.86 11.30 9.67
N GLU A 267 -64.55 11.72 8.44
CA GLU A 267 -63.46 11.16 7.64
C GLU A 267 -62.10 11.43 8.29
N LYS A 268 -61.90 12.63 8.83
CA LYS A 268 -60.72 12.98 9.65
C LYS A 268 -60.60 12.11 10.90
N GLN A 269 -61.71 11.81 11.59
CA GLN A 269 -61.69 10.96 12.77
C GLN A 269 -61.42 9.49 12.41
N SER A 270 -61.95 9.00 11.29
CA SER A 270 -61.68 7.65 10.77
C SER A 270 -60.20 7.49 10.41
N LEU A 271 -59.63 8.46 9.69
CA LEU A 271 -58.21 8.45 9.32
C LEU A 271 -57.28 8.52 10.54
N ARG A 272 -57.68 9.24 11.60
CA ARG A 272 -56.94 9.25 12.88
C ARG A 272 -56.95 7.88 13.55
N ASN A 273 -58.10 7.20 13.58
CA ASN A 273 -58.20 5.87 14.17
C ASN A 273 -57.44 4.82 13.34
N GLU A 274 -57.41 4.96 12.02
CA GLU A 274 -56.59 4.10 11.14
C GLU A 274 -55.10 4.33 11.35
N LEU A 275 -54.68 5.59 11.55
CA LEU A 275 -53.29 5.93 11.87
C LEU A 275 -52.88 5.31 13.20
N GLU A 276 -53.72 5.46 14.24
CA GLU A 276 -53.48 4.89 15.57
C GLU A 276 -53.39 3.35 15.49
N ASN A 277 -54.29 2.70 14.76
CA ASN A 277 -54.23 1.24 14.56
C ASN A 277 -52.97 0.79 13.78
N LYS A 278 -52.52 1.56 12.79
CA LYS A 278 -51.28 1.28 12.05
C LYS A 278 -50.05 1.45 12.94
N GLU A 279 -50.05 2.47 13.79
CA GLU A 279 -48.99 2.75 14.76
C GLU A 279 -48.90 1.63 15.81
N ASP A 280 -50.04 1.15 16.28
CA ASP A 280 -50.18 0.01 17.19
C ASP A 280 -49.71 -1.32 16.58
N GLN A 281 -49.97 -1.54 15.29
CA GLN A 281 -49.45 -2.70 14.56
C GLN A 281 -47.93 -2.62 14.39
N PHE A 282 -47.40 -1.42 14.12
CA PHE A 282 -45.98 -1.19 13.99
C PHE A 282 -45.24 -1.45 15.31
N GLN A 283 -45.79 -1.00 16.44
CA GLN A 283 -45.24 -1.26 17.77
C GLN A 283 -45.23 -2.76 18.11
N ARG A 284 -46.29 -3.50 17.77
CA ARG A 284 -46.33 -4.96 17.98
C ARG A 284 -45.36 -5.73 17.08
N ALA A 285 -45.15 -5.28 15.83
CA ALA A 285 -44.14 -5.86 14.94
C ALA A 285 -42.72 -5.65 15.48
N ARG A 286 -42.42 -4.42 15.92
CA ARG A 286 -41.13 -4.09 16.55
C ARG A 286 -40.84 -4.93 17.79
N ALA A 287 -41.84 -5.13 18.64
CA ALA A 287 -41.69 -5.94 19.85
C ALA A 287 -41.43 -7.44 19.56
N ARG A 288 -41.93 -7.95 18.42
CA ARG A 288 -41.67 -9.33 17.98
C ARG A 288 -40.26 -9.46 17.40
N ASP A 289 -39.85 -8.52 16.56
CA ASP A 289 -38.52 -8.50 15.95
C ASP A 289 -37.42 -8.37 17.03
N ASP A 290 -37.65 -7.54 18.06
CA ASP A 290 -36.75 -7.40 19.20
C ASP A 290 -36.62 -8.69 20.02
N ALA A 291 -37.71 -9.46 20.15
CA ALA A 291 -37.70 -10.73 20.88
C ALA A 291 -36.97 -11.83 20.10
N GLU A 292 -37.16 -11.90 18.77
CA GLU A 292 -36.44 -12.83 17.90
C GLU A 292 -34.96 -12.49 17.80
N PHE A 293 -34.61 -11.20 17.72
CA PHE A 293 -33.22 -10.74 17.69
C PHE A 293 -32.48 -11.08 18.98
N LYS A 294 -33.12 -10.90 20.15
CA LYS A 294 -32.54 -11.31 21.45
C LYS A 294 -32.31 -12.82 21.54
N LYS A 295 -33.20 -13.63 20.96
CA LYS A 295 -33.08 -15.09 20.94
C LYS A 295 -31.96 -15.57 20.01
N ALA A 296 -31.83 -14.98 18.82
CA ALA A 296 -30.74 -15.26 17.89
C ALA A 296 -29.37 -14.89 18.49
N ARG A 297 -29.29 -13.74 19.16
CA ARG A 297 -28.06 -13.28 19.85
C ARG A 297 -27.65 -14.19 21.01
N GLY A 298 -28.61 -14.79 21.72
CA GLY A 298 -28.34 -15.77 22.77
C GLY A 298 -27.72 -17.06 22.23
N ALA A 299 -28.27 -17.59 21.13
CA ALA A 299 -27.76 -18.80 20.48
C ALA A 299 -26.35 -18.60 19.87
N GLU A 300 -26.08 -17.41 19.34
CA GLU A 300 -24.75 -17.06 18.81
C GLU A 300 -23.68 -16.99 19.90
N LEU A 301 -24.02 -16.43 21.08
CA LEU A 301 -23.12 -16.38 22.24
C LEU A 301 -22.82 -17.76 22.82
N GLU A 302 -23.79 -18.68 22.84
CA GLU A 302 -23.56 -20.07 23.25
C GLU A 302 -22.65 -20.81 22.27
N TYR A 303 -22.85 -20.61 20.97
CA TYR A 303 -21.99 -21.19 19.92
C TYR A 303 -20.54 -20.69 20.01
N GLU A 304 -20.33 -19.38 20.21
CA GLU A 304 -19.00 -18.81 20.43
C GLU A 304 -18.34 -19.33 21.72
N SER A 305 -19.12 -19.53 22.79
CA SER A 305 -18.63 -20.10 24.04
C SER A 305 -18.15 -21.54 23.85
N LEU A 306 -18.91 -22.36 23.11
CA LEU A 306 -18.55 -23.75 22.82
C LEU A 306 -17.25 -23.82 22.00
N LYS A 307 -17.14 -22.98 20.95
CA LYS A 307 -15.96 -22.92 20.09
C LYS A 307 -14.71 -22.44 20.83
N ARG A 308 -14.87 -21.53 21.80
CA ARG A 308 -13.77 -21.11 22.68
C ARG A 308 -13.29 -22.25 23.58
N GLN A 309 -14.21 -23.06 24.11
CA GLN A 309 -13.87 -24.22 24.94
C GLN A 309 -13.13 -25.30 24.13
N GLU A 310 -13.52 -25.54 22.88
CA GLU A 310 -12.82 -26.44 21.96
C GLU A 310 -11.38 -25.98 21.71
N LEU A 311 -11.19 -24.71 21.34
CA LEU A 311 -9.87 -24.12 21.10
C LEU A 311 -8.97 -24.10 22.34
N GLU A 312 -9.56 -23.95 23.53
CA GLU A 312 -8.82 -24.01 24.79
C GLU A 312 -8.41 -25.45 25.15
N SER A 313 -9.25 -26.44 24.82
CA SER A 313 -8.92 -27.86 24.98
C SER A 313 -7.83 -28.31 24.00
N GLU A 314 -7.86 -27.82 22.76
CA GLU A 314 -6.85 -28.09 21.73
C GLU A 314 -5.52 -27.42 22.08
N ASN A 315 -5.55 -26.20 22.61
CA ASN A 315 -4.35 -25.54 23.16
C ASN A 315 -3.74 -26.29 24.34
N LYS A 316 -4.57 -26.87 25.22
CA LYS A 316 -4.07 -27.70 26.33
C LYS A 316 -3.42 -28.97 25.82
N LYS A 317 -3.98 -29.59 24.77
CA LYS A 317 -3.43 -30.76 24.10
C LYS A 317 -2.09 -30.45 23.42
N LEU A 318 -2.02 -29.38 22.62
CA LEU A 318 -0.79 -28.94 21.97
C LEU A 318 0.32 -28.57 22.96
N LYS A 319 -0.03 -27.96 24.10
CA LYS A 319 0.93 -27.72 25.20
C LYS A 319 1.41 -29.01 25.85
N HIS A 320 0.56 -30.02 25.97
CA HIS A 320 0.93 -31.34 26.48
C HIS A 320 1.89 -32.04 25.51
N ASP A 321 1.56 -32.05 24.22
CA ASP A 321 2.38 -32.65 23.15
C ASP A 321 3.76 -31.94 23.05
N LEU A 322 3.80 -30.62 23.22
CA LEU A 322 5.04 -29.84 23.32
C LEU A 322 5.86 -30.18 24.56
N ALA A 323 5.22 -30.40 25.71
CA ALA A 323 5.91 -30.81 26.93
C ALA A 323 6.44 -32.26 26.82
N GLU A 324 5.72 -33.13 26.12
CA GLU A 324 6.12 -34.52 25.86
C GLU A 324 7.29 -34.58 24.87
N MET A 325 7.26 -33.80 23.79
CA MET A 325 8.42 -33.63 22.89
C MET A 325 9.66 -33.11 23.63
N ARG A 326 9.49 -32.14 24.54
CA ARG A 326 10.60 -31.65 25.40
C ARG A 326 11.15 -32.76 26.31
N LYS A 327 10.30 -33.65 26.82
CA LYS A 327 10.71 -34.75 27.69
C LYS A 327 11.42 -35.87 26.91
N SER A 328 10.95 -36.18 25.69
CA SER A 328 11.60 -37.16 24.80
C SER A 328 12.97 -36.68 24.32
N LEU A 329 13.14 -35.39 24.04
CA LEU A 329 14.45 -34.81 23.70
C LEU A 329 15.47 -34.84 24.86
N LEU A 330 15.01 -34.83 26.11
CA LEU A 330 15.87 -34.95 27.29
C LEU A 330 16.17 -36.42 27.67
N GLY A 331 15.39 -37.38 27.15
CA GLY A 331 15.52 -38.81 27.45
C GLY A 331 16.64 -39.51 26.68
N ASP A 332 16.97 -39.07 25.47
CA ASP A 332 17.94 -39.73 24.57
C ASP A 332 19.37 -39.16 24.67
N ALA A 333 19.86 -38.95 25.90
CA ALA A 333 21.23 -38.53 26.17
C ALA A 333 22.29 -39.64 25.96
N ALA A 334 21.93 -40.78 25.37
CA ALA A 334 22.82 -41.94 25.21
C ALA A 334 23.47 -42.05 23.81
N THR A 335 23.03 -41.27 22.82
CA THR A 335 23.68 -41.24 21.49
C THR A 335 23.96 -39.79 21.11
N GLY A 336 25.24 -39.47 20.87
CA GLY A 336 25.77 -38.09 20.75
C GLY A 336 25.21 -37.21 19.62
N ALA A 337 24.09 -37.57 18.98
CA ALA A 337 23.37 -36.74 18.02
C ALA A 337 22.43 -35.71 18.69
N GLY A 338 22.00 -35.94 19.94
CA GLY A 338 21.05 -35.10 20.68
C GLY A 338 21.63 -34.17 21.75
N ALA A 339 22.97 -34.05 21.86
CA ALA A 339 23.59 -33.27 22.92
C ALA A 339 23.30 -31.76 22.80
N PRO A 340 23.13 -31.03 23.92
CA PRO A 340 22.97 -29.57 23.90
C PRO A 340 24.15 -28.90 23.17
N GLY A 341 23.84 -28.26 22.03
CA GLY A 341 24.84 -27.63 21.16
C GLY A 341 25.10 -28.34 19.82
N SER A 342 24.47 -29.49 19.54
CA SER A 342 24.56 -30.11 18.21
C SER A 342 23.81 -29.27 17.15
N PRO A 343 24.20 -29.32 15.86
CA PRO A 343 23.50 -28.60 14.79
C PRO A 343 22.03 -28.99 14.66
N ALA A 344 21.70 -30.27 14.87
CA ALA A 344 20.32 -30.76 14.88
C ALA A 344 19.52 -30.23 16.09
N TYR A 345 20.15 -30.15 17.28
CA TYR A 345 19.56 -29.55 18.47
C TYR A 345 19.28 -28.06 18.27
N LYS A 346 20.18 -27.33 17.60
CA LYS A 346 20.03 -25.90 17.31
C LYS A 346 18.91 -25.63 16.31
N VAL A 347 18.85 -26.38 15.21
CA VAL A 347 17.78 -26.24 14.20
C VAL A 347 16.41 -26.56 14.81
N LEU A 348 16.32 -27.59 15.66
CA LEU A 348 15.07 -27.92 16.36
C LEU A 348 14.69 -26.87 17.41
N LEU A 349 15.66 -26.28 18.12
CA LEU A 349 15.43 -25.20 19.07
C LEU A 349 14.97 -23.92 18.36
N ASP A 350 15.56 -23.60 17.21
CA ASP A 350 15.20 -22.43 16.39
C ASP A 350 13.79 -22.61 15.79
N GLN A 351 13.46 -23.81 15.28
CA GLN A 351 12.12 -24.12 14.79
C GLN A 351 11.06 -24.06 15.91
N LEU A 352 11.43 -24.49 17.12
CA LEU A 352 10.57 -24.44 18.30
C LEU A 352 10.36 -23.01 18.81
N ASN A 353 11.39 -22.17 18.78
CA ASN A 353 11.30 -20.76 19.13
C ASN A 353 10.44 -19.99 18.13
N ALA A 354 10.61 -20.25 16.82
CA ALA A 354 9.77 -19.66 15.77
C ALA A 354 8.29 -20.04 15.94
N SER A 355 8.00 -21.29 16.30
CA SER A 355 6.62 -21.73 16.58
C SER A 355 6.05 -21.12 17.87
N CYS A 356 6.88 -20.89 18.89
CA CYS A 356 6.47 -20.18 20.11
C CYS A 356 6.18 -18.69 19.85
N GLU A 357 6.99 -18.02 19.02
CA GLU A 357 6.77 -16.64 18.60
C GLU A 357 5.50 -16.50 17.78
N GLU A 358 5.25 -17.39 16.82
CA GLU A 358 4.00 -17.36 16.04
C GLU A 358 2.77 -17.57 16.92
N LEU A 359 2.86 -18.42 17.95
CA LEU A 359 1.78 -18.62 18.91
C LEU A 359 1.54 -17.38 19.79
N GLU A 360 2.58 -16.65 20.21
CA GLU A 360 2.42 -15.39 20.95
C GLU A 360 1.83 -14.28 20.07
N VAL A 361 2.26 -14.17 18.81
CA VAL A 361 1.66 -13.25 17.83
C VAL A 361 0.17 -13.55 17.64
N ARG A 362 -0.20 -14.84 17.51
CA ARG A 362 -1.62 -15.24 17.39
C ARG A 362 -2.43 -14.97 18.65
N LYS A 363 -1.82 -15.04 19.84
CA LYS A 363 -2.48 -14.64 21.11
C LYS A 363 -2.69 -13.14 21.19
N GLU A 364 -1.71 -12.33 20.76
CA GLU A 364 -1.85 -10.87 20.71
C GLU A 364 -2.91 -10.45 19.69
N GLU A 365 -2.95 -11.08 18.51
CA GLU A 365 -3.99 -10.87 17.52
C GLU A 365 -5.39 -11.18 18.09
N VAL A 366 -5.55 -12.30 18.80
CA VAL A 366 -6.83 -12.66 19.45
C VAL A 366 -7.20 -11.70 20.58
N LEU A 367 -6.24 -11.22 21.36
CA LEU A 367 -6.47 -10.21 22.41
C LEU A 367 -6.88 -8.85 21.82
N ILE A 368 -6.26 -8.45 20.70
CA ILE A 368 -6.59 -7.23 19.96
C ILE A 368 -7.98 -7.35 19.35
N LEU A 369 -8.30 -8.48 18.71
CA LEU A 369 -9.63 -8.75 18.16
C LEU A 369 -10.69 -8.76 19.27
N ARG A 370 -10.39 -9.33 20.44
CA ARG A 370 -11.29 -9.31 21.61
C ARG A 370 -11.48 -7.89 22.18
N SER A 371 -10.42 -7.10 22.25
CA SER A 371 -10.49 -5.68 22.66
C SER A 371 -11.31 -4.85 21.67
N GLN A 372 -11.18 -5.12 20.38
CA GLN A 372 -11.94 -4.46 19.33
C GLN A 372 -13.41 -4.85 19.35
N LEU A 373 -13.73 -6.14 19.59
CA LEU A 373 -15.11 -6.61 19.68
C LEU A 373 -15.83 -6.04 20.90
N VAL A 374 -15.16 -5.98 22.06
CA VAL A 374 -15.71 -5.38 23.30
C VAL A 374 -15.90 -3.87 23.12
N SER A 375 -14.93 -3.17 22.52
CA SER A 375 -15.03 -1.74 22.23
C SER A 375 -16.11 -1.41 21.18
N GLN A 376 -16.30 -2.27 20.17
CA GLN A 376 -17.38 -2.14 19.18
C GLN A 376 -18.76 -2.39 19.81
N LYS A 377 -18.85 -3.31 20.78
CA LYS A 377 -20.08 -3.64 21.53
C LYS A 377 -20.50 -2.55 22.52
N GLU A 378 -19.53 -1.87 23.14
CA GLU A 378 -19.78 -0.68 23.98
C GLU A 378 -20.14 0.56 23.14
N ALA A 379 -19.57 0.70 21.94
CA ALA A 379 -19.86 1.79 21.02
C ALA A 379 -21.25 1.67 20.32
N MET A 380 -21.78 0.46 20.17
CA MET A 380 -23.13 0.25 19.61
C MET A 380 -24.25 0.52 20.63
N HIS A 381 -24.00 0.35 21.93
CA HIS A 381 -25.03 0.56 22.96
C HIS A 381 -25.45 2.02 23.15
N HIS A 382 -24.70 2.98 22.57
CA HIS A 382 -24.97 4.41 22.67
C HIS A 382 -25.53 5.06 21.39
N LYS A 383 -25.85 4.28 20.34
CA LYS A 383 -26.25 4.85 19.04
C LYS A 383 -27.58 4.38 18.44
N ASP A 384 -28.27 3.43 19.06
CA ASP A 384 -29.48 2.84 18.48
C ASP A 384 -30.81 3.55 18.85
N GLU A 385 -30.78 4.77 19.39
CA GLU A 385 -32.02 5.49 19.76
C GLU A 385 -32.57 6.45 18.68
N LYS A 386 -31.93 6.65 17.53
CA LYS A 386 -32.54 7.46 16.45
C LYS A 386 -32.22 6.93 15.05
N GLU A 387 -33.31 6.81 14.28
CA GLU A 387 -33.41 6.64 12.82
C GLU A 387 -33.41 5.20 12.27
N THR A 388 -34.61 4.61 12.30
CA THR A 388 -35.06 3.63 11.29
C THR A 388 -36.34 4.17 10.68
N MET A 389 -36.40 4.35 9.35
CA MET A 389 -37.58 4.15 8.49
C MET A 389 -37.22 4.35 7.01
N THR A 390 -36.99 3.26 6.27
CA THR A 390 -37.33 3.21 4.83
C THR A 390 -37.82 1.81 4.49
N GLU A 391 -39.13 1.69 4.28
CA GLU A 391 -39.81 0.47 3.83
C GLU A 391 -39.50 0.16 2.34
N PRO A 392 -39.38 -1.12 1.96
CA PRO A 392 -39.47 -1.58 0.59
C PRO A 392 -40.92 -1.99 0.24
N SER A 393 -41.67 -1.12 -0.43
CA SER A 393 -43.00 -1.43 -0.94
C SER A 393 -43.25 -0.74 -2.28
N VAL A 394 -42.60 -1.20 -3.35
CA VAL A 394 -43.02 -0.93 -4.73
C VAL A 394 -42.66 -2.15 -5.58
N PHE A 395 -43.46 -3.22 -5.52
CA PHE A 395 -43.58 -4.18 -6.64
C PHE A 395 -44.82 -5.11 -6.53
N THR A 396 -45.88 -4.68 -5.85
CA THR A 396 -47.08 -5.52 -5.61
C THR A 396 -48.33 -5.04 -6.34
N GLU A 397 -48.30 -3.90 -7.04
CA GLU A 397 -49.47 -3.35 -7.73
C GLU A 397 -49.61 -3.74 -9.21
N ASP A 398 -48.59 -4.35 -9.84
CA ASP A 398 -48.67 -4.76 -11.25
C ASP A 398 -49.05 -6.23 -11.48
N VAL A 399 -49.29 -7.01 -10.42
CA VAL A 399 -49.68 -8.43 -10.54
C VAL A 399 -51.21 -8.62 -10.54
N SER A 400 -51.99 -7.60 -10.20
CA SER A 400 -53.46 -7.70 -10.12
C SER A 400 -54.19 -7.41 -11.45
N LYS A 401 -53.47 -7.07 -12.53
CA LYS A 401 -54.06 -6.74 -13.84
C LYS A 401 -53.90 -7.81 -14.93
N LEU A 402 -53.33 -8.97 -14.63
CA LEU A 402 -53.20 -10.06 -15.59
C LEU A 402 -54.34 -11.09 -15.44
N LYS A 403 -55.05 -11.33 -16.53
CA LYS A 403 -56.34 -12.03 -16.56
C LYS A 403 -56.26 -13.56 -16.44
N ASP A 404 -55.11 -14.16 -16.14
CA ASP A 404 -54.96 -15.62 -16.01
C ASP A 404 -54.17 -16.01 -14.76
N ALA A 405 -54.75 -15.76 -13.58
CA ALA A 405 -54.17 -16.05 -12.27
C ALA A 405 -54.15 -17.54 -11.89
N GLY A 406 -54.73 -18.43 -12.71
CA GLY A 406 -54.79 -19.87 -12.45
C GLY A 406 -53.51 -20.62 -12.83
N GLU A 407 -53.00 -20.37 -14.04
CA GLU A 407 -51.92 -21.17 -14.62
C GLU A 407 -50.54 -20.84 -14.01
N ILE A 408 -50.28 -19.56 -13.73
CA ILE A 408 -49.02 -19.11 -13.10
C ILE A 408 -48.92 -19.62 -11.66
N LYS A 409 -50.03 -19.64 -10.92
CA LYS A 409 -50.08 -20.18 -9.56
C LYS A 409 -49.84 -21.70 -9.56
N GLN A 410 -50.42 -22.41 -10.53
CA GLN A 410 -50.23 -23.85 -10.69
C GLN A 410 -48.77 -24.19 -11.03
N ALA A 411 -48.16 -23.45 -11.96
CA ALA A 411 -46.76 -23.63 -12.35
C ALA A 411 -45.79 -23.34 -11.19
N TYR A 412 -46.05 -22.31 -10.39
CA TYR A 412 -45.24 -21.97 -9.21
C TYR A 412 -45.33 -23.04 -8.12
N ILE A 413 -46.52 -23.60 -7.89
CA ILE A 413 -46.71 -24.70 -6.93
C ILE A 413 -46.01 -25.97 -7.42
N SER A 414 -46.19 -26.34 -8.69
CA SER A 414 -45.51 -27.51 -9.27
C SER A 414 -43.99 -27.39 -9.24
N LEU A 415 -43.44 -26.19 -9.46
CA LEU A 415 -41.99 -25.96 -9.39
C LEU A 415 -41.45 -26.02 -7.94
N LYS A 416 -42.26 -25.62 -6.96
CA LYS A 416 -41.90 -25.69 -5.55
C LYS A 416 -41.89 -27.15 -5.05
N ASP A 417 -42.81 -27.96 -5.52
CA ASP A 417 -42.90 -29.37 -5.15
C ASP A 417 -41.79 -30.21 -5.81
N THR A 418 -41.39 -29.90 -7.05
CA THR A 418 -40.23 -30.54 -7.70
C THR A 418 -38.92 -30.17 -7.04
N ASN A 419 -38.73 -28.91 -6.64
CA ASN A 419 -37.53 -28.49 -5.90
C ASN A 419 -37.41 -29.18 -4.53
N LYS A 420 -38.52 -29.31 -3.78
CA LYS A 420 -38.51 -30.07 -2.52
C LYS A 420 -38.17 -31.54 -2.70
N LEU A 421 -38.65 -32.16 -3.79
CA LEU A 421 -38.35 -33.55 -4.10
C LEU A 421 -36.87 -33.76 -4.46
N LEU A 422 -36.30 -32.84 -5.25
CA LEU A 422 -34.87 -32.83 -5.61
C LEU A 422 -33.97 -32.62 -4.39
N GLU A 423 -34.33 -31.71 -3.48
CA GLU A 423 -33.61 -31.49 -2.23
C GLU A 423 -33.62 -32.75 -1.34
N HIS A 424 -34.78 -33.41 -1.21
CA HIS A 424 -34.90 -34.64 -0.43
C HIS A 424 -34.10 -35.80 -1.06
N GLN A 425 -34.07 -35.91 -2.39
CA GLN A 425 -33.27 -36.93 -3.09
C GLN A 425 -31.76 -36.70 -2.93
N LEU A 426 -31.29 -35.46 -3.06
CA LEU A 426 -29.89 -35.10 -2.83
C LEU A 426 -29.46 -35.35 -1.39
N GLN A 427 -30.32 -35.03 -0.43
CA GLN A 427 -30.02 -35.24 0.99
C GLN A 427 -30.03 -36.73 1.38
N SER A 428 -30.90 -37.54 0.74
CA SER A 428 -30.90 -39.00 0.89
C SER A 428 -29.62 -39.61 0.30
N GLN A 429 -29.21 -39.21 -0.90
CA GLN A 429 -28.00 -39.72 -1.56
C GLN A 429 -26.75 -39.44 -0.72
N ARG A 430 -26.63 -38.23 -0.17
CA ARG A 430 -25.52 -37.83 0.69
C ARG A 430 -25.44 -38.68 1.96
N ARG A 431 -26.59 -38.95 2.60
CA ARG A 431 -26.66 -39.81 3.80
C ARG A 431 -26.31 -41.27 3.54
N THR A 432 -26.66 -41.82 2.38
CA THR A 432 -26.23 -43.18 2.00
C THR A 432 -24.74 -43.25 1.69
N TYR A 433 -24.19 -42.24 1.00
CA TYR A 433 -22.77 -42.19 0.67
C TYR A 433 -21.89 -42.04 1.91
N ASP A 434 -22.30 -41.17 2.85
CA ASP A 434 -21.58 -40.96 4.12
C ASP A 434 -21.66 -42.21 5.02
N ASN A 435 -22.81 -42.92 5.05
CA ASN A 435 -22.96 -44.14 5.84
C ASN A 435 -22.16 -45.33 5.29
N GLU A 436 -22.04 -45.49 3.96
CA GLU A 436 -21.26 -46.59 3.39
C GLU A 436 -19.76 -46.38 3.59
N ASN A 437 -19.23 -45.17 3.37
CA ASN A 437 -17.83 -44.84 3.63
C ASN A 437 -17.43 -45.05 5.09
N VAL A 438 -18.28 -44.62 6.03
CA VAL A 438 -18.01 -44.80 7.47
C VAL A 438 -18.03 -46.29 7.85
N LYS A 439 -18.85 -47.11 7.19
CA LYS A 439 -18.91 -48.56 7.45
C LYS A 439 -17.69 -49.30 6.90
N GLU A 440 -17.25 -48.93 5.70
CA GLU A 440 -16.03 -49.49 5.09
C GLU A 440 -14.79 -49.11 5.89
N GLU A 441 -14.67 -47.85 6.31
CA GLU A 441 -13.55 -47.37 7.10
C GLU A 441 -13.50 -48.00 8.50
N ASN A 442 -14.66 -48.19 9.15
CA ASN A 442 -14.73 -48.84 10.47
C ASN A 442 -14.37 -50.34 10.40
N ASN A 443 -14.82 -51.05 9.35
CA ASN A 443 -14.40 -52.44 9.12
C ASN A 443 -12.90 -52.54 8.82
N ARG A 444 -12.35 -51.61 8.05
CA ARG A 444 -10.91 -51.55 7.72
C ARG A 444 -10.05 -51.29 8.96
N GLN A 445 -10.48 -50.37 9.83
CA GLN A 445 -9.80 -50.07 11.09
C GLN A 445 -9.84 -51.24 12.07
N GLN A 446 -10.96 -51.97 12.15
CA GLN A 446 -11.06 -53.18 12.98
C GLN A 446 -10.13 -54.30 12.49
N GLN A 447 -9.95 -54.44 11.18
CA GLN A 447 -9.05 -55.44 10.59
C GLN A 447 -7.56 -55.11 10.86
N LEU A 448 -7.21 -53.82 10.79
CA LEU A 448 -5.86 -53.31 11.10
C LEU A 448 -5.48 -53.44 12.58
N LEU A 449 -6.43 -53.22 13.48
CA LEU A 449 -6.25 -53.44 14.91
C LEU A 449 -5.99 -54.93 15.22
N ALA A 450 -6.74 -55.83 14.61
CA ALA A 450 -6.55 -57.28 14.79
C ALA A 450 -5.17 -57.78 14.32
N GLN A 451 -4.66 -57.23 13.21
CA GLN A 451 -3.36 -57.61 12.65
C GLN A 451 -2.18 -57.05 13.48
N ASN A 452 -2.31 -55.84 14.03
CA ASN A 452 -1.28 -55.21 14.86
C ASN A 452 -1.07 -55.90 16.22
N LEU A 453 -2.11 -56.51 16.79
CA LEU A 453 -2.04 -57.18 18.09
C LEU A 453 -1.16 -58.45 18.11
N GLN A 454 -0.84 -59.03 16.94
CA GLN A 454 -0.05 -60.28 16.83
C GLN A 454 1.46 -60.08 16.65
N LEU A 455 1.95 -58.85 16.46
CA LEU A 455 3.36 -58.57 16.16
C LEU A 455 4.12 -57.95 17.35
N PRO A 456 5.45 -58.15 17.48
CA PRO A 456 6.31 -57.48 18.47
C PRO A 456 6.41 -55.95 18.27
N PRO A 457 6.79 -55.16 19.29
CA PRO A 457 6.71 -53.70 19.29
C PRO A 457 7.45 -53.01 18.14
N GLU A 458 8.68 -53.43 17.83
CA GLU A 458 9.45 -52.83 16.73
C GLU A 458 8.84 -53.15 15.36
N ALA A 459 8.28 -54.35 15.17
CA ALA A 459 7.62 -54.76 13.93
C ALA A 459 6.27 -54.07 13.70
N ARG A 460 5.60 -53.60 14.77
CA ARG A 460 4.34 -52.82 14.66
C ARG A 460 4.57 -51.45 14.05
N ILE A 461 5.65 -50.78 14.43
CA ILE A 461 5.95 -49.43 13.94
C ILE A 461 6.30 -49.49 12.45
N GLU A 462 7.12 -50.47 12.05
CA GLU A 462 7.49 -50.66 10.65
C GLU A 462 6.31 -51.10 9.78
N ALA A 463 5.46 -52.02 10.26
CA ALA A 463 4.25 -52.42 9.55
C ALA A 463 3.24 -51.28 9.41
N SER A 464 3.09 -50.44 10.45
CA SER A 464 2.21 -49.27 10.42
C SER A 464 2.70 -48.20 9.45
N LEU A 465 4.02 -47.93 9.41
CA LEU A 465 4.62 -46.99 8.46
C LEU A 465 4.49 -47.50 7.01
N GLN A 466 4.73 -48.80 6.77
CA GLN A 466 4.54 -49.37 5.44
C GLN A 466 3.07 -49.36 4.99
N HIS A 467 2.13 -49.55 5.92
CA HIS A 467 0.70 -49.43 5.61
C HIS A 467 0.33 -47.99 5.25
N GLU A 468 0.85 -47.00 5.97
CA GLU A 468 0.57 -45.58 5.72
C GLU A 468 1.19 -45.11 4.40
N ILE A 469 2.41 -45.54 4.09
CA ILE A 469 3.03 -45.30 2.79
C ILE A 469 2.19 -45.93 1.67
N THR A 470 1.71 -47.16 1.85
CA THR A 470 0.87 -47.83 0.84
C THR A 470 -0.48 -47.14 0.67
N ARG A 471 -1.09 -46.67 1.77
CA ARG A 471 -2.34 -45.90 1.76
C ARG A 471 -2.18 -44.59 0.98
N LEU A 472 -1.16 -43.80 1.32
CA LEU A 472 -0.86 -42.52 0.66
C LEU A 472 -0.46 -42.72 -0.81
N THR A 473 0.19 -43.84 -1.15
CA THR A 473 0.54 -44.16 -2.54
C THR A 473 -0.70 -44.45 -3.37
N ASN A 474 -1.65 -45.23 -2.84
CA ASN A 474 -2.91 -45.52 -3.52
C ASN A 474 -3.81 -44.28 -3.62
N GLU A 475 -3.87 -43.45 -2.58
CA GLU A 475 -4.66 -42.21 -2.58
C GLU A 475 -4.13 -41.20 -3.61
N ASN A 476 -2.81 -41.10 -3.77
CA ASN A 476 -2.20 -40.31 -4.85
C ASN A 476 -2.47 -40.90 -6.24
N LEU A 477 -2.55 -42.23 -6.37
CA LEU A 477 -2.88 -42.88 -7.64
C LEU A 477 -4.34 -42.62 -8.05
N ASP A 478 -5.28 -42.71 -7.11
CA ASP A 478 -6.70 -42.41 -7.34
C ASP A 478 -6.90 -40.93 -7.70
N LEU A 479 -6.20 -40.01 -7.03
CA LEU A 479 -6.23 -38.60 -7.37
C LEU A 479 -5.67 -38.32 -8.77
N MET A 480 -4.61 -39.01 -9.19
CA MET A 480 -4.11 -38.93 -10.56
C MET A 480 -5.13 -39.46 -11.58
N GLU A 481 -5.81 -40.57 -11.28
CA GLU A 481 -6.81 -41.14 -12.19
C GLU A 481 -8.06 -40.24 -12.29
N GLN A 482 -8.46 -39.58 -11.19
CA GLN A 482 -9.51 -38.58 -11.19
C GLN A 482 -9.12 -37.34 -12.01
N LEU A 483 -7.88 -36.86 -11.87
CA LEU A 483 -7.35 -35.76 -12.68
C LEU A 483 -7.37 -36.11 -14.17
N GLU A 484 -6.90 -37.30 -14.55
CA GLU A 484 -6.97 -37.74 -15.94
C GLU A 484 -8.41 -37.83 -16.47
N LYS A 485 -9.35 -38.30 -15.65
CA LYS A 485 -10.77 -38.41 -16.02
C LYS A 485 -11.41 -37.03 -16.20
N GLN A 486 -11.09 -36.08 -15.34
CA GLN A 486 -11.51 -34.68 -15.51
C GLN A 486 -10.90 -34.08 -16.78
N ASP A 487 -9.63 -34.33 -17.05
CA ASP A 487 -8.93 -33.80 -18.22
C ASP A 487 -9.48 -34.37 -19.54
N ARG A 488 -9.82 -35.67 -19.56
CA ARG A 488 -10.56 -36.30 -20.68
C ARG A 488 -11.95 -35.68 -20.86
N THR A 489 -12.62 -35.31 -19.77
CA THR A 489 -13.95 -34.68 -19.81
C THR A 489 -13.86 -33.25 -20.35
N ILE A 490 -12.86 -32.48 -19.91
CA ILE A 490 -12.57 -31.14 -20.44
C ILE A 490 -12.27 -31.21 -21.94
N ARG A 491 -11.52 -32.20 -22.41
CA ARG A 491 -11.26 -32.38 -23.85
C ARG A 491 -12.53 -32.73 -24.64
N LYS A 492 -13.43 -33.56 -24.08
CA LYS A 492 -14.72 -33.87 -24.70
C LYS A 492 -15.62 -32.64 -24.78
N LEU A 493 -15.72 -31.86 -23.70
CA LEU A 493 -16.50 -30.62 -23.65
C LEU A 493 -15.93 -29.56 -24.61
N LYS A 494 -14.61 -29.43 -24.71
CA LYS A 494 -13.95 -28.55 -25.70
C LYS A 494 -14.23 -28.98 -27.13
N LYS A 495 -14.23 -30.29 -27.43
CA LYS A 495 -14.61 -30.81 -28.76
C LYS A 495 -16.08 -30.53 -29.07
N GLN A 496 -16.98 -30.73 -28.10
CA GLN A 496 -18.40 -30.41 -28.26
C GLN A 496 -18.61 -28.91 -28.50
N LEU A 497 -17.98 -28.03 -27.71
CA LEU A 497 -18.00 -26.57 -27.90
C LEU A 497 -17.50 -26.16 -29.29
N LYS A 498 -16.47 -26.83 -29.82
CA LYS A 498 -15.94 -26.55 -31.16
C LYS A 498 -16.91 -26.99 -32.27
N VAL A 499 -17.64 -28.09 -32.07
CA VAL A 499 -18.70 -28.53 -32.98
C VAL A 499 -19.90 -27.58 -32.94
N TYR A 500 -20.32 -27.14 -31.75
CA TYR A 500 -21.39 -26.15 -31.60
C TYR A 500 -21.01 -24.79 -32.20
N SER A 501 -19.77 -24.33 -32.00
CA SER A 501 -19.26 -23.10 -32.61
C SER A 501 -19.18 -23.18 -34.14
N LYS A 502 -18.79 -24.34 -34.70
CA LYS A 502 -18.79 -24.55 -36.15
C LYS A 502 -20.22 -24.60 -36.74
N ARG A 503 -21.17 -25.22 -36.03
CA ARG A 503 -22.60 -25.22 -36.40
C ARG A 503 -23.23 -23.83 -36.38
N ILE A 504 -22.78 -22.96 -35.49
CA ILE A 504 -23.23 -21.56 -35.41
C ILE A 504 -22.65 -20.74 -36.58
N GLY A 505 -21.41 -21.01 -37.00
CA GLY A 505 -20.80 -20.36 -38.17
C GLY A 505 -21.41 -20.77 -39.51
N GLU A 506 -21.85 -22.02 -39.64
CA GLU A 506 -22.46 -22.55 -40.88
C GLU A 506 -23.93 -22.11 -41.08
N MET A 507 -24.58 -21.54 -40.06
CA MET A 507 -25.98 -21.10 -40.10
C MET A 507 -26.15 -19.57 -40.32
N GLY A 508 -25.05 -18.83 -40.45
CA GLY A 508 -25.02 -17.37 -40.50
C GLY A 508 -24.71 -16.72 -41.86
N ALA A 509 -24.88 -17.44 -42.97
CA ALA A 509 -24.55 -16.90 -44.30
C ALA A 509 -25.56 -17.30 -45.39
N VAL A 510 -26.73 -16.63 -45.44
CA VAL A 510 -27.43 -16.27 -46.70
C VAL A 510 -28.19 -14.95 -46.49
N GLN A 511 -28.16 -14.11 -47.52
CA GLN A 511 -28.45 -12.68 -47.65
C GLN A 511 -29.87 -12.17 -47.26
N MET A 512 -29.92 -10.88 -46.89
CA MET A 512 -31.09 -9.99 -46.99
C MET A 512 -31.20 -9.40 -48.40
N GLU A 513 -32.43 -9.34 -48.95
CA GLU A 513 -32.95 -8.20 -49.72
C GLU A 513 -34.48 -8.13 -49.58
N GLY A 514 -35.04 -6.93 -49.36
CA GLY A 514 -36.37 -6.54 -49.88
C GLY A 514 -37.61 -6.52 -48.96
N GLN A 515 -37.91 -5.34 -48.39
CA GLN A 515 -39.20 -4.59 -48.35
C GLN A 515 -40.52 -5.14 -47.70
N THR A 516 -41.28 -4.15 -47.19
CA THR A 516 -42.73 -4.02 -46.85
C THR A 516 -43.34 -4.60 -45.54
N SER A 517 -44.09 -3.74 -44.83
CA SER A 517 -45.16 -4.05 -43.86
C SER A 517 -46.55 -4.04 -44.58
N PRO A 518 -47.72 -4.36 -43.97
CA PRO A 518 -48.04 -4.91 -42.63
C PRO A 518 -49.08 -6.08 -42.62
N GLY A 519 -49.20 -6.80 -41.49
CA GLY A 519 -50.46 -7.42 -41.04
C GLY A 519 -50.56 -8.96 -40.99
N GLN A 520 -51.19 -9.42 -39.91
CA GLN A 520 -51.81 -10.72 -39.61
C GLN A 520 -51.02 -11.88 -38.98
N MET A 521 -51.69 -12.40 -37.95
CA MET A 521 -51.39 -13.47 -36.99
C MET A 521 -51.17 -14.83 -37.66
N VAL A 522 -50.15 -15.60 -37.22
CA VAL A 522 -50.25 -17.02 -36.83
C VAL A 522 -49.09 -17.33 -35.86
N ASP A 523 -49.45 -18.11 -34.85
CA ASP A 523 -48.76 -18.56 -33.65
C ASP A 523 -47.70 -19.66 -33.94
N GLU A 524 -46.45 -19.50 -33.48
CA GLU A 524 -45.51 -20.62 -33.26
C GLU A 524 -44.54 -20.30 -32.10
N PRO A 525 -44.11 -21.30 -31.29
CA PRO A 525 -43.71 -21.09 -29.89
C PRO A 525 -42.33 -20.46 -29.74
N ILE A 526 -42.31 -19.32 -29.06
CA ILE A 526 -41.13 -18.56 -28.65
C ILE A 526 -40.28 -19.40 -27.68
N HIS A 527 -39.08 -19.77 -28.12
CA HIS A 527 -37.98 -20.12 -27.21
C HIS A 527 -37.67 -18.92 -26.31
N PRO A 528 -37.49 -19.09 -24.98
CA PRO A 528 -37.06 -18.01 -24.12
C PRO A 528 -35.71 -17.49 -24.61
N VAL A 529 -35.72 -16.24 -25.08
CA VAL A 529 -34.53 -15.45 -25.36
C VAL A 529 -33.76 -15.33 -24.05
N ASN A 530 -32.74 -16.16 -23.87
CA ASN A 530 -31.68 -15.89 -22.92
C ASN A 530 -30.91 -14.69 -23.47
N ILE A 531 -31.30 -13.48 -23.06
CA ILE A 531 -30.39 -12.33 -23.07
C ILE A 531 -29.22 -12.75 -22.18
N PRO A 532 -28.00 -12.98 -22.71
CA PRO A 532 -26.85 -13.11 -21.84
C PRO A 532 -26.72 -11.77 -21.13
N ARG A 533 -26.92 -11.72 -19.81
CA ARG A 533 -26.48 -10.56 -19.01
C ARG A 533 -24.97 -10.45 -19.24
N ARG A 534 -24.57 -9.58 -20.17
CA ARG A 534 -23.19 -9.10 -20.26
C ARG A 534 -22.81 -8.63 -18.86
N GLU A 535 -21.72 -9.13 -18.30
CA GLU A 535 -21.03 -8.41 -17.24
C GLU A 535 -20.85 -6.97 -17.75
N LYS A 536 -21.33 -5.97 -17.01
CA LYS A 536 -21.25 -4.58 -17.47
C LYS A 536 -19.76 -4.24 -17.65
N ASP A 537 -19.35 -3.97 -18.89
CA ASP A 537 -18.03 -3.41 -19.19
C ASP A 537 -17.96 -1.99 -18.64
N PHE A 538 -17.47 -1.86 -17.41
CA PHE A 538 -17.25 -0.57 -16.77
C PHE A 538 -16.16 0.22 -17.52
N GLN A 539 -16.36 1.53 -17.61
CA GLN A 539 -15.45 2.46 -18.30
C GLN A 539 -14.37 3.04 -17.36
N GLY A 540 -14.35 2.59 -16.09
CA GLY A 540 -13.42 3.08 -15.08
C GLY A 540 -13.71 4.53 -14.67
N MET A 541 -14.98 4.92 -14.65
CA MET A 541 -15.44 6.25 -14.28
C MET A 541 -16.36 6.19 -13.05
N LEU A 542 -16.38 7.27 -12.26
CA LEU A 542 -17.25 7.40 -11.09
C LEU A 542 -18.12 8.65 -11.20
N GLU A 543 -19.43 8.45 -11.25
CA GLU A 543 -20.40 9.53 -11.21
C GLU A 543 -20.69 9.95 -9.77
N TYR A 544 -20.78 11.26 -9.56
CA TYR A 544 -21.30 11.89 -8.34
C TYR A 544 -22.20 13.08 -8.70
N LYS A 545 -23.21 13.35 -7.89
CA LYS A 545 -24.06 14.54 -8.03
C LYS A 545 -23.34 15.77 -7.50
N LYS A 546 -23.55 16.94 -8.12
CA LYS A 546 -22.87 18.19 -7.70
C LYS A 546 -23.12 18.54 -6.23
N GLU A 547 -24.30 18.26 -5.71
CA GLU A 547 -24.67 18.43 -4.29
C GLU A 547 -23.86 17.56 -3.31
N ASP A 548 -23.32 16.42 -3.78
CA ASP A 548 -22.55 15.48 -2.97
C ASP A 548 -21.03 15.77 -3.00
N GLU A 549 -20.54 16.78 -3.73
CA GLU A 549 -19.09 17.06 -3.84
C GLU A 549 -18.43 17.28 -2.47
N MET A 550 -19.09 18.05 -1.60
CA MET A 550 -18.60 18.29 -0.24
C MET A 550 -18.61 17.02 0.62
N LYS A 551 -19.55 16.11 0.39
CA LYS A 551 -19.64 14.81 1.07
C LYS A 551 -18.55 13.86 0.57
N LEU A 552 -18.23 13.90 -0.74
CA LEU A 552 -17.13 13.17 -1.36
C LEU A 552 -15.79 13.56 -0.71
N VAL A 553 -15.43 14.85 -0.73
CA VAL A 553 -14.15 15.27 -0.15
C VAL A 553 -14.11 15.09 1.37
N LYS A 554 -15.24 15.21 2.06
CA LYS A 554 -15.31 14.92 3.50
C LYS A 554 -14.97 13.47 3.80
N ASN A 555 -15.64 12.51 3.16
CA ASN A 555 -15.47 11.08 3.45
C ASN A 555 -14.14 10.54 2.91
N LEU A 556 -13.73 11.00 1.72
CA LEU A 556 -12.53 10.50 1.04
C LEU A 556 -11.24 11.18 1.52
N ILE A 557 -11.29 12.41 2.03
CA ILE A 557 -10.10 13.18 2.43
C ILE A 557 -10.10 13.54 3.91
N LEU A 558 -11.13 14.25 4.39
CA LEU A 558 -11.10 14.85 5.73
C LEU A 558 -11.28 13.84 6.88
N GLU A 559 -12.11 12.81 6.66
CA GLU A 559 -12.46 11.80 7.66
C GLU A 559 -11.83 10.42 7.37
N LEU A 560 -11.08 10.31 6.27
CA LEU A 560 -10.39 9.09 5.90
C LEU A 560 -9.29 8.77 6.92
N LYS A 561 -9.27 7.53 7.40
CA LYS A 561 -8.22 7.04 8.29
C LYS A 561 -7.09 6.40 7.45
N PRO A 562 -5.83 6.86 7.58
CA PRO A 562 -4.69 6.28 6.85
C PRO A 562 -4.54 4.76 7.05
N ARG A 563 -4.85 4.26 8.25
CA ARG A 563 -4.77 2.82 8.59
C ARG A 563 -6.01 1.99 8.24
N GLY A 564 -6.89 2.47 7.35
CA GLY A 564 -8.08 1.71 6.95
C GLY A 564 -7.71 0.47 6.14
N VAL A 565 -8.22 -0.71 6.49
CA VAL A 565 -7.96 -1.99 5.79
C VAL A 565 -8.19 -1.88 4.28
N ALA A 566 -9.27 -1.20 3.89
CA ALA A 566 -9.63 -0.92 2.50
C ALA A 566 -8.57 -0.12 1.73
N VAL A 567 -7.90 0.81 2.40
CA VAL A 567 -6.93 1.74 1.80
C VAL A 567 -5.53 1.12 1.75
N ASN A 568 -5.22 0.22 2.68
CA ASN A 568 -3.98 -0.56 2.68
C ASN A 568 -3.98 -1.69 1.62
N LEU A 569 -5.17 -2.17 1.20
CA LEU A 569 -5.27 -3.21 0.18
C LEU A 569 -4.89 -2.69 -1.22
N ILE A 570 -5.26 -1.44 -1.53
CA ILE A 570 -4.90 -0.76 -2.79
C ILE A 570 -4.22 0.56 -2.43
N PRO A 571 -2.87 0.60 -2.37
CA PRO A 571 -2.14 1.83 -2.10
C PRO A 571 -2.47 2.91 -3.13
N GLY A 572 -2.81 4.11 -2.67
CA GLY A 572 -3.25 5.21 -3.52
C GLY A 572 -4.72 5.16 -3.94
N LEU A 573 -5.55 4.27 -3.37
CA LEU A 573 -6.99 4.17 -3.68
C LEU A 573 -7.72 5.53 -3.70
N PRO A 574 -7.53 6.45 -2.73
CA PRO A 574 -8.14 7.78 -2.81
C PRO A 574 -7.78 8.56 -4.06
N ALA A 575 -6.52 8.51 -4.49
CA ALA A 575 -6.08 9.17 -5.71
C ALA A 575 -6.79 8.62 -6.96
N TYR A 576 -6.94 7.28 -7.05
CA TYR A 576 -7.68 6.67 -8.17
C TYR A 576 -9.16 7.03 -8.14
N ILE A 577 -9.81 7.03 -6.97
CA ILE A 577 -11.23 7.43 -6.84
C ILE A 577 -11.41 8.88 -7.29
N LEU A 578 -10.55 9.80 -6.84
CA LEU A 578 -10.57 11.19 -7.25
C LEU A 578 -10.39 11.33 -8.77
N PHE A 579 -9.43 10.59 -9.35
CA PHE A 579 -9.19 10.61 -10.79
C PHE A 579 -10.36 10.02 -11.59
N MET A 580 -11.00 8.93 -11.15
CA MET A 580 -12.18 8.37 -11.81
C MET A 580 -13.39 9.32 -11.75
N CYS A 581 -13.54 10.10 -10.66
CA CYS A 581 -14.54 11.17 -10.58
C CYS A 581 -14.23 12.32 -11.55
N LEU A 582 -12.95 12.66 -11.67
CA LEU A 582 -12.46 13.68 -12.60
C LEU A 582 -12.68 13.26 -14.07
N ARG A 583 -12.38 12.01 -14.41
CA ARG A 583 -12.65 11.43 -15.74
C ARG A 583 -14.12 11.53 -16.13
N HIS A 584 -15.03 11.28 -15.19
CA HIS A 584 -16.46 11.43 -15.46
C HIS A 584 -16.86 12.90 -15.71
N ALA A 585 -16.29 13.85 -14.95
CA ALA A 585 -16.52 15.28 -15.17
C ALA A 585 -15.95 15.75 -16.53
N ASP A 586 -14.78 15.25 -16.92
CA ASP A 586 -14.20 15.45 -18.24
C ASP A 586 -15.09 14.85 -19.34
N TYR A 587 -15.55 13.61 -19.20
CA TYR A 587 -16.45 12.94 -20.15
C TYR A 587 -17.75 13.73 -20.42
N LEU A 588 -18.31 14.36 -19.38
CA LEU A 588 -19.49 15.23 -19.50
C LEU A 588 -19.19 16.62 -20.10
N ASN A 589 -17.92 16.92 -20.37
CA ASN A 589 -17.43 18.23 -20.78
C ASN A 589 -17.85 19.36 -19.79
N ASP A 590 -17.89 19.04 -18.49
CA ASP A 590 -18.29 19.96 -17.42
C ASP A 590 -17.07 20.58 -16.74
N ASP A 591 -16.52 21.59 -17.39
CA ASP A 591 -15.36 22.38 -16.96
C ASP A 591 -15.53 22.95 -15.54
N GLN A 592 -16.74 23.37 -15.17
CA GLN A 592 -17.01 23.87 -13.82
C GLN A 592 -16.87 22.76 -12.78
N LYS A 593 -17.38 21.56 -13.05
CA LYS A 593 -17.28 20.40 -12.17
C LYS A 593 -15.83 19.88 -12.04
N VAL A 594 -15.04 19.99 -13.10
CA VAL A 594 -13.59 19.72 -13.07
C VAL A 594 -12.87 20.70 -12.14
N ARG A 595 -13.09 22.00 -12.31
CA ARG A 595 -12.47 23.04 -11.48
C ARG A 595 -12.84 22.94 -10.01
N THR A 596 -14.14 22.75 -9.69
CA THR A 596 -14.60 22.66 -8.30
C THR A 596 -14.01 21.42 -7.63
N LEU A 597 -14.05 20.25 -8.29
CA LEU A 597 -13.48 19.02 -7.74
C LEU A 597 -11.97 19.14 -7.44
N LEU A 598 -11.18 19.67 -8.38
CA LEU A 598 -9.73 19.84 -8.19
C LEU A 598 -9.43 20.83 -7.06
N THR A 599 -10.14 21.96 -7.02
CA THR A 599 -10.00 22.97 -5.98
C THR A 599 -10.39 22.44 -4.60
N SER A 600 -11.53 21.75 -4.50
CA SER A 600 -12.04 21.10 -3.29
C SER A 600 -11.08 20.03 -2.78
N THR A 601 -10.46 19.26 -3.69
CA THR A 601 -9.44 18.25 -3.37
C THR A 601 -8.19 18.90 -2.78
N ILE A 602 -7.59 19.86 -3.49
CA ILE A 602 -6.38 20.58 -3.05
C ILE A 602 -6.61 21.24 -1.69
N ASN A 603 -7.74 21.92 -1.51
CA ASN A 603 -8.07 22.59 -0.25
C ASN A 603 -8.32 21.61 0.89
N SER A 604 -8.93 20.45 0.62
CA SER A 604 -9.17 19.43 1.64
C SER A 604 -7.87 18.76 2.09
N ILE A 605 -6.94 18.48 1.15
CA ILE A 605 -5.60 17.96 1.48
C ILE A 605 -4.83 18.99 2.33
N LYS A 606 -4.82 20.27 1.93
CA LYS A 606 -4.22 21.35 2.74
C LYS A 606 -4.86 21.44 4.13
N LYS A 607 -6.18 21.27 4.24
CA LYS A 607 -6.92 21.34 5.50
C LYS A 607 -6.57 20.19 6.44
N ILE A 608 -6.49 18.95 5.94
CA ILE A 608 -6.12 17.81 6.80
C ILE A 608 -4.66 17.89 7.24
N LEU A 609 -3.75 18.33 6.37
CA LEU A 609 -2.34 18.55 6.71
C LEU A 609 -2.16 19.73 7.68
N LYS A 610 -3.00 20.76 7.62
CA LYS A 610 -2.99 21.81 8.66
C LYS A 610 -3.48 21.29 10.01
N LYS A 611 -4.41 20.33 10.03
CA LYS A 611 -5.01 19.78 11.26
C LYS A 611 -4.19 18.65 11.89
N ARG A 612 -3.50 17.85 11.07
CA ARG A 612 -2.77 16.64 11.46
C ARG A 612 -1.37 16.60 10.83
N GLY A 613 -0.76 17.77 10.61
CA GLY A 613 0.55 17.89 9.95
C GLY A 613 1.74 17.46 10.82
N ASP A 614 1.52 17.23 12.11
CA ASP A 614 2.54 16.73 13.04
C ASP A 614 2.51 15.18 13.14
N ASP A 615 1.50 14.53 12.53
CA ASP A 615 1.39 13.08 12.48
C ASP A 615 2.04 12.53 11.20
N PHE A 616 3.20 11.87 11.36
CA PHE A 616 3.99 11.30 10.27
C PHE A 616 3.15 10.42 9.35
N GLU A 617 2.27 9.59 9.89
CA GLU A 617 1.48 8.66 9.08
C GLU A 617 0.50 9.38 8.19
N THR A 618 -0.22 10.37 8.72
CA THR A 618 -1.13 11.20 7.93
C THR A 618 -0.39 11.96 6.83
N VAL A 619 0.79 12.54 7.14
CA VAL A 619 1.58 13.30 6.15
C VAL A 619 2.12 12.37 5.06
N SER A 620 2.70 11.22 5.44
CA SER A 620 3.20 10.20 4.49
C SER A 620 2.08 9.70 3.57
N PHE A 621 0.91 9.42 4.15
CA PHE A 621 -0.26 8.94 3.42
C PHE A 621 -0.73 9.95 2.36
N TRP A 622 -0.85 11.22 2.73
CA TRP A 622 -1.27 12.27 1.80
C TRP A 622 -0.20 12.65 0.78
N LEU A 623 1.09 12.53 1.12
CA LEU A 623 2.17 12.68 0.15
C LEU A 623 2.05 11.61 -0.93
N SER A 624 1.94 10.34 -0.54
CA SER A 624 1.79 9.21 -1.47
C SER A 624 0.56 9.38 -2.38
N ASN A 625 -0.60 9.72 -1.81
CA ASN A 625 -1.82 9.93 -2.58
C ASN A 625 -1.75 11.16 -3.51
N THR A 626 -1.10 12.25 -3.07
CA THR A 626 -0.93 13.44 -3.92
C THR A 626 -0.02 13.13 -5.12
N CYS A 627 1.10 12.41 -4.89
CA CYS A 627 1.97 11.94 -5.96
C CYS A 627 1.24 10.96 -6.90
N ARG A 628 0.48 10.00 -6.35
CA ARG A 628 -0.31 9.07 -7.18
C ARG A 628 -1.34 9.80 -8.02
N PHE A 629 -2.02 10.81 -7.47
CA PHE A 629 -2.98 11.62 -8.20
C PHE A 629 -2.31 12.41 -9.33
N LEU A 630 -1.14 13.00 -9.06
CA LEU A 630 -0.31 13.64 -10.08
C LEU A 630 0.11 12.66 -11.20
N HIS A 631 0.50 11.44 -10.84
CA HIS A 631 0.84 10.41 -11.82
C HIS A 631 -0.35 9.99 -12.66
N CYS A 632 -1.55 9.85 -12.07
CA CYS A 632 -2.77 9.60 -12.86
C CYS A 632 -3.06 10.73 -13.84
N LEU A 633 -2.95 11.99 -13.42
CA LEU A 633 -3.13 13.15 -14.31
C LEU A 633 -2.12 13.20 -15.45
N LYS A 634 -0.92 12.65 -15.28
CA LYS A 634 0.09 12.50 -16.35
C LYS A 634 -0.22 11.29 -17.24
N GLN A 635 -0.38 10.12 -16.63
CA GLN A 635 -0.57 8.82 -17.30
C GLN A 635 -1.78 8.80 -18.23
N TYR A 636 -2.86 9.48 -17.83
CA TYR A 636 -4.12 9.54 -18.56
C TYR A 636 -4.38 10.94 -19.15
N SER A 637 -3.32 11.73 -19.37
CA SER A 637 -3.43 13.06 -20.00
C SER A 637 -3.74 13.01 -21.50
N GLY A 638 -3.52 11.87 -22.15
CA GLY A 638 -3.51 11.75 -23.61
C GLY A 638 -2.17 12.10 -24.27
N ASP A 639 -1.18 12.58 -23.50
CA ASP A 639 0.17 12.85 -24.00
C ASP A 639 0.96 11.55 -24.21
N GLU A 640 1.47 11.36 -25.43
CA GLU A 640 2.28 10.20 -25.83
C GLU A 640 3.52 10.00 -24.95
N ALA A 641 4.09 11.09 -24.40
CA ALA A 641 5.25 11.01 -23.52
C ALA A 641 4.96 10.21 -22.24
N PHE A 642 3.73 10.27 -21.72
CA PHE A 642 3.31 9.59 -20.49
C PHE A 642 2.58 8.26 -20.77
N ALA A 643 2.13 8.03 -22.01
CA ALA A 643 1.41 6.82 -22.41
C ALA A 643 2.31 5.61 -22.75
N LYS A 644 3.65 5.78 -22.75
CA LYS A 644 4.62 4.75 -23.18
C LYS A 644 4.49 3.39 -22.48
N HIS A 645 4.07 3.39 -21.21
CA HIS A 645 3.93 2.19 -20.39
C HIS A 645 2.49 1.74 -20.20
N ASN A 646 1.53 2.40 -20.86
CA ASN A 646 0.12 2.07 -20.73
C ASN A 646 -0.24 0.84 -21.56
N SER A 647 -1.20 0.05 -21.06
CA SER A 647 -1.91 -0.93 -21.89
C SER A 647 -2.86 -0.26 -22.88
N SER A 648 -3.27 -0.97 -23.93
CA SER A 648 -4.30 -0.48 -24.87
C SER A 648 -5.57 -0.01 -24.13
N ARG A 649 -5.98 -0.78 -23.12
CA ARG A 649 -7.15 -0.47 -22.29
C ARG A 649 -6.95 0.77 -21.42
N GLN A 650 -5.74 1.00 -20.92
CA GLN A 650 -5.43 2.23 -20.17
C GLN A 650 -5.42 3.46 -21.06
N ASN A 651 -5.01 3.35 -22.33
CA ASN A 651 -5.07 4.45 -23.28
C ASN A 651 -6.50 4.87 -23.64
N GLU A 652 -7.44 3.92 -23.65
CA GLU A 652 -8.89 4.22 -23.75
C GLU A 652 -9.42 5.06 -22.57
N HIS A 653 -8.66 5.14 -21.47
CA HIS A 653 -9.04 5.86 -20.28
C HIS A 653 -8.44 7.28 -20.16
N CYS A 654 -7.76 7.77 -21.19
CA CYS A 654 -7.25 9.14 -21.21
C CYS A 654 -8.40 10.16 -21.16
N LEU A 655 -8.10 11.33 -20.59
CA LEU A 655 -8.97 12.51 -20.67
C LEU A 655 -9.09 12.96 -22.13
N THR A 656 -10.28 13.43 -22.51
CA THR A 656 -10.59 13.78 -23.90
C THR A 656 -10.89 15.26 -24.11
N ASN A 657 -11.37 15.98 -23.09
CA ASN A 657 -11.88 17.34 -23.26
C ASN A 657 -10.97 18.43 -22.68
N PHE A 658 -10.32 18.19 -21.53
CA PHE A 658 -9.55 19.22 -20.82
C PHE A 658 -8.07 18.88 -20.67
N ASP A 659 -7.18 19.82 -21.00
CA ASP A 659 -5.78 19.77 -20.58
C ASP A 659 -5.63 20.35 -19.17
N LEU A 660 -5.09 19.53 -18.27
CA LEU A 660 -4.91 19.86 -16.85
C LEU A 660 -3.46 20.19 -16.49
N ALA A 661 -2.65 20.66 -17.45
CA ALA A 661 -1.24 21.03 -17.23
C ALA A 661 -1.01 21.97 -16.05
N GLU A 662 -1.81 23.04 -15.95
CA GLU A 662 -1.70 24.00 -14.86
C GLU A 662 -2.01 23.36 -13.50
N TYR A 663 -3.03 22.51 -13.44
CA TYR A 663 -3.36 21.76 -12.23
C TYR A 663 -2.28 20.74 -11.85
N ARG A 664 -1.62 20.10 -12.84
CA ARG A 664 -0.46 19.23 -12.59
C ARG A 664 0.66 20.01 -11.89
N GLN A 665 0.92 21.25 -12.29
CA GLN A 665 1.90 22.11 -11.61
C GLN A 665 1.47 22.44 -10.18
N VAL A 666 0.23 22.87 -9.96
CA VAL A 666 -0.28 23.21 -8.62
C VAL A 666 -0.24 22.00 -7.68
N ILE A 667 -0.54 20.79 -8.17
CA ILE A 667 -0.47 19.55 -7.38
C ILE A 667 0.99 19.16 -7.12
N SER A 668 1.91 19.40 -8.06
CA SER A 668 3.34 19.23 -7.83
C SER A 668 3.86 20.16 -6.74
N ASP A 669 3.48 21.44 -6.77
CA ASP A 669 3.85 22.42 -5.74
C ASP A 669 3.26 22.04 -4.37
N LEU A 670 2.03 21.52 -4.36
CA LEU A 670 1.44 20.95 -3.15
C LEU A 670 2.30 19.78 -2.65
N ALA A 671 2.66 18.81 -3.50
CA ALA A 671 3.49 17.67 -3.09
C ALA A 671 4.84 18.10 -2.50
N ILE A 672 5.47 19.15 -3.03
CA ILE A 672 6.70 19.74 -2.43
C ILE A 672 6.42 20.22 -0.99
N GLN A 673 5.32 20.93 -0.76
CA GLN A 673 4.95 21.39 0.59
C GLN A 673 4.69 20.22 1.55
N ILE A 674 4.02 19.15 1.08
CA ILE A 674 3.79 17.95 1.91
C ILE A 674 5.12 17.25 2.22
N TYR A 675 6.03 17.14 1.26
CA TYR A 675 7.36 16.56 1.47
C TYR A 675 8.16 17.35 2.51
N GLN A 676 8.19 18.67 2.43
CA GLN A 676 8.85 19.51 3.42
C GLN A 676 8.26 19.34 4.83
N GLN A 677 6.92 19.22 4.92
CA GLN A 677 6.24 18.92 6.18
C GLN A 677 6.61 17.52 6.71
N LEU A 678 6.74 16.52 5.82
CA LEU A 678 7.13 15.15 6.17
C LEU A 678 8.52 15.13 6.80
N VAL A 679 9.49 15.76 6.13
CA VAL A 679 10.88 15.88 6.61
C VAL A 679 10.91 16.53 7.98
N LYS A 680 10.16 17.63 8.18
CA LYS A 680 10.10 18.31 9.48
C LYS A 680 9.50 17.43 10.58
N CYS A 681 8.47 16.65 10.25
CA CYS A 681 7.86 15.72 11.20
C CYS A 681 8.86 14.61 11.60
N MET A 682 9.56 14.03 10.64
CA MET A 682 10.58 13.01 10.88
C MET A 682 11.78 13.57 11.67
N GLU A 683 12.25 14.77 11.33
CA GLU A 683 13.29 15.50 12.07
C GLU A 683 12.91 15.64 13.55
N ASN A 684 11.70 16.12 13.85
CA ASN A 684 11.24 16.32 15.22
C ASN A 684 11.21 15.02 16.04
N ILE A 685 10.92 13.88 15.38
CA ILE A 685 10.90 12.56 16.02
C ILE A 685 12.33 12.05 16.25
N LEU A 686 13.23 12.19 15.27
CA LEU A 686 14.61 11.67 15.37
C LEU A 686 15.53 12.53 16.24
N GLN A 687 15.37 13.85 16.23
CA GLN A 687 16.26 14.79 16.92
C GLN A 687 16.60 14.40 18.38
N PRO A 688 15.64 14.05 19.27
CA PRO A 688 15.96 13.64 20.64
C PRO A 688 16.74 12.31 20.71
N MET A 689 16.65 11.46 19.69
CA MET A 689 17.33 10.16 19.64
C MET A 689 18.77 10.26 19.15
N ILE A 690 19.06 11.20 18.24
CA ILE A 690 20.34 11.27 17.52
C ILE A 690 21.52 11.42 18.47
N VAL A 691 21.52 12.42 19.36
CA VAL A 691 22.69 12.68 20.24
C VAL A 691 22.91 11.52 21.21
N SER A 692 21.84 11.05 21.85
CA SER A 692 21.88 9.95 22.81
C SER A 692 22.37 8.66 22.15
N GLY A 693 21.81 8.31 20.99
CA GLY A 693 22.13 7.06 20.28
C GLY A 693 23.47 7.08 19.54
N MET A 694 23.84 8.21 18.93
CA MET A 694 25.06 8.32 18.12
C MET A 694 26.32 8.63 18.93
N LEU A 695 26.19 9.35 20.06
CA LEU A 695 27.34 9.86 20.82
C LEU A 695 27.36 9.43 22.28
N GLU A 696 26.24 9.51 23.01
CA GLU A 696 26.26 9.34 24.47
C GLU A 696 26.30 7.87 24.91
N HIS A 697 25.52 7.01 24.24
CA HIS A 697 25.42 5.59 24.59
C HIS A 697 26.64 4.78 24.10
N GLU A 698 27.49 4.34 25.02
CA GLU A 698 28.66 3.49 24.71
C GLU A 698 28.25 2.03 24.45
N THR A 699 28.34 1.59 23.20
CA THR A 699 28.10 0.20 22.78
C THR A 699 29.33 -0.70 22.91
N ILE A 700 30.54 -0.11 22.87
CA ILE A 700 31.80 -0.87 22.89
C ILE A 700 32.37 -0.88 24.33
N GLN A 701 32.15 -1.96 25.06
CA GLN A 701 32.74 -2.14 26.40
C GLN A 701 34.26 -2.39 26.31
N GLY A 702 35.05 -1.63 27.09
CA GLY A 702 36.50 -1.85 27.27
C GLY A 702 37.44 -0.91 26.49
N VAL A 703 36.89 0.02 25.69
CA VAL A 703 37.70 1.01 24.93
C VAL A 703 37.84 2.35 25.66
N SER A 704 36.93 2.66 26.56
CA SER A 704 37.03 3.83 27.44
C SER A 704 38.01 3.51 28.58
N GLY A 705 39.09 4.28 28.70
CA GLY A 705 40.09 4.16 29.75
C GLY A 705 39.47 4.07 31.16
N VAL A 706 40.18 3.39 32.06
CA VAL A 706 39.80 3.12 33.46
C VAL A 706 39.12 4.35 34.07
N LYS A 707 37.82 4.21 34.41
CA LYS A 707 37.11 5.26 35.17
C LYS A 707 37.92 5.59 36.42
N PRO A 708 38.07 6.87 36.80
CA PRO A 708 38.78 7.24 38.03
C PRO A 708 38.18 6.46 39.21
N THR A 709 39.05 5.73 39.90
CA THR A 709 38.75 5.00 41.12
C THR A 709 38.23 5.98 42.16
N GLY A 710 36.91 6.02 42.36
CA GLY A 710 36.32 6.87 43.40
C GLY A 710 34.80 6.97 43.44
N LEU A 711 34.08 6.90 42.30
CA LEU A 711 32.61 6.95 42.31
C LEU A 711 32.01 5.63 41.83
N ARG A 712 31.74 4.76 42.81
CA ARG A 712 30.95 3.54 42.65
C ARG A 712 29.48 3.92 42.40
N LYS A 713 29.14 4.43 41.21
CA LYS A 713 27.77 4.29 40.70
C LYS A 713 27.62 2.80 40.36
N ARG A 714 26.75 2.15 41.12
CA ARG A 714 26.31 0.76 40.91
C ARG A 714 26.05 0.55 39.42
N THR A 715 26.55 -0.55 38.88
CA THR A 715 26.08 -1.19 37.66
C THR A 715 24.56 -1.33 37.78
N SER A 716 23.81 -0.41 37.17
CA SER A 716 22.39 -0.58 36.96
C SER A 716 22.22 -1.41 35.69
N SER A 717 21.92 -2.69 35.88
CA SER A 717 21.26 -3.53 34.87
C SER A 717 19.77 -3.17 34.72
N ILE A 718 19.45 -1.89 34.89
CA ILE A 718 18.17 -1.27 34.60
C ILE A 718 18.55 -0.23 33.56
N ALA A 719 18.16 -0.48 32.31
CA ALA A 719 18.14 0.55 31.29
C ALA A 719 17.39 1.74 31.90
N ASP A 720 18.03 2.90 31.95
CA ASP A 720 17.35 4.14 32.30
C ASP A 720 16.19 4.28 31.31
N GLU A 721 14.94 4.24 31.80
CA GLU A 721 13.67 4.13 31.04
C GLU A 721 13.39 5.31 30.07
N GLY A 722 14.42 6.08 29.69
CA GLY A 722 14.35 7.18 28.74
C GLY A 722 15.61 7.46 27.92
N THR A 723 16.64 6.58 27.93
CA THR A 723 17.86 6.81 27.13
C THR A 723 17.76 6.15 25.76
N TYR A 724 17.85 6.94 24.68
CA TYR A 724 17.84 6.41 23.31
C TYR A 724 19.19 5.81 22.92
N THR A 725 19.14 4.67 22.23
CA THR A 725 20.31 3.95 21.71
C THR A 725 20.37 4.04 20.19
N LEU A 726 21.48 3.60 19.58
CA LEU A 726 21.56 3.43 18.12
C LEU A 726 20.42 2.54 17.57
N GLU A 727 20.09 1.47 18.29
CA GLU A 727 18.98 0.58 17.93
C GLU A 727 17.64 1.31 17.92
N SER A 728 17.44 2.30 18.79
CA SER A 728 16.24 3.14 18.79
C SER A 728 16.11 3.94 17.49
N ILE A 729 17.22 4.49 16.99
CA ILE A 729 17.27 5.20 15.69
C ILE A 729 16.97 4.23 14.55
N LEU A 730 17.62 3.07 14.51
CA LEU A 730 17.41 2.05 13.47
C LEU A 730 15.98 1.52 13.43
N ARG A 731 15.37 1.31 14.61
CA ARG A 731 13.97 0.92 14.73
C ARG A 731 13.05 2.01 14.21
N GLN A 732 13.33 3.27 14.53
CA GLN A 732 12.53 4.40 14.05
C GLN A 732 12.64 4.59 12.52
N LEU A 733 13.85 4.49 11.96
CA LEU A 733 14.07 4.50 10.50
C LEU A 733 13.32 3.35 9.81
N SER A 734 13.34 2.15 10.42
CA SER A 734 12.61 0.99 9.91
C SER A 734 11.09 1.20 9.93
N ALA A 735 10.56 1.83 10.99
CA ALA A 735 9.15 2.18 11.09
C ALA A 735 8.75 3.17 9.99
N PHE A 736 9.52 4.25 9.80
CA PHE A 736 9.28 5.21 8.73
C PHE A 736 9.29 4.56 7.34
N HIS A 737 10.30 3.74 7.05
CA HIS A 737 10.40 3.02 5.79
C HIS A 737 9.20 2.08 5.57
N SER A 738 8.85 1.27 6.57
CA SER A 738 7.73 0.33 6.48
C SER A 738 6.41 1.04 6.21
N THR A 739 6.11 2.12 6.93
CA THR A 739 4.90 2.92 6.73
C THR A 739 4.85 3.54 5.33
N MET A 740 5.95 4.12 4.84
CA MET A 740 5.99 4.70 3.48
C MET A 740 5.75 3.63 2.41
N CYS A 741 6.29 2.42 2.57
CA CYS A 741 6.03 1.29 1.68
C CYS A 741 4.57 0.85 1.73
N GLN A 742 3.96 0.76 2.93
CA GLN A 742 2.55 0.39 3.09
C GLN A 742 1.61 1.41 2.42
N HIS A 743 1.94 2.70 2.50
CA HIS A 743 1.19 3.75 1.81
C HIS A 743 1.41 3.77 0.28
N GLY A 744 2.29 2.93 -0.27
CA GLY A 744 2.60 2.89 -1.70
C GLY A 744 3.38 4.10 -2.20
N THR A 745 4.21 4.69 -1.34
CA THR A 745 5.08 5.82 -1.71
C THR A 745 6.07 5.37 -2.79
N ASP A 746 6.32 6.22 -3.78
CA ASP A 746 7.21 5.88 -4.89
C ASP A 746 8.63 5.54 -4.40
N PRO A 747 9.29 4.49 -4.93
CA PRO A 747 10.63 4.10 -4.49
C PRO A 747 11.66 5.22 -4.60
N GLU A 748 11.62 6.02 -5.67
CA GLU A 748 12.51 7.18 -5.85
C GLU A 748 12.26 8.30 -4.84
N LEU A 749 11.02 8.43 -4.34
CA LEU A 749 10.71 9.38 -3.28
C LEU A 749 11.19 8.87 -1.92
N ILE A 750 11.03 7.56 -1.65
CA ILE A 750 11.59 6.92 -0.44
C ILE A 750 13.11 7.12 -0.37
N LYS A 751 13.82 6.93 -1.50
CA LYS A 751 15.27 7.19 -1.59
C LYS A 751 15.63 8.63 -1.19
N GLN A 752 14.87 9.62 -1.68
CA GLN A 752 15.08 11.03 -1.35
C GLN A 752 14.78 11.35 0.12
N VAL A 753 13.73 10.74 0.70
CA VAL A 753 13.42 10.87 2.14
C VAL A 753 14.57 10.29 2.98
N VAL A 754 15.01 9.05 2.69
CA VAL A 754 16.09 8.40 3.44
C VAL A 754 17.41 9.16 3.35
N LYS A 755 17.74 9.71 2.17
CA LYS A 755 18.89 10.60 2.01
C LYS A 755 18.81 11.82 2.93
N GLN A 756 17.64 12.44 3.04
CA GLN A 756 17.41 13.60 3.90
C GLN A 756 17.54 13.24 5.39
N GLU A 757 17.00 12.10 5.82
CA GLU A 757 17.12 11.65 7.21
C GLU A 757 18.58 11.37 7.60
N PHE A 758 19.35 10.75 6.71
CA PHE A 758 20.78 10.48 6.95
C PHE A 758 21.58 11.77 7.04
N TYR A 759 21.26 12.77 6.22
CA TYR A 759 21.84 14.11 6.33
C TYR A 759 21.56 14.73 7.70
N ILE A 760 20.32 14.67 8.19
CA ILE A 760 19.93 15.21 9.50
C ILE A 760 20.69 14.50 10.62
N ILE A 761 20.77 13.16 10.59
CA ILE A 761 21.53 12.37 11.56
C ILE A 761 23.01 12.79 11.55
N GLY A 762 23.62 12.89 10.37
CA GLY A 762 25.01 13.31 10.20
C GLY A 762 25.29 14.71 10.73
N ALA A 763 24.46 15.68 10.33
CA ALA A 763 24.59 17.09 10.70
C ALA A 763 24.39 17.32 12.20
N VAL A 764 23.35 16.75 12.80
CA VAL A 764 23.08 16.88 14.25
C VAL A 764 24.20 16.23 15.07
N THR A 765 24.68 15.06 14.65
CA THR A 765 25.79 14.36 15.31
C THR A 765 27.08 15.17 15.24
N LEU A 766 27.47 15.64 14.05
CA LEU A 766 28.68 16.43 13.87
C LEU A 766 28.62 17.76 14.63
N ASN A 767 27.49 18.47 14.59
CA ASN A 767 27.32 19.71 15.33
C ASN A 767 27.51 19.51 16.84
N ASN A 768 26.95 18.43 17.41
CA ASN A 768 27.14 18.13 18.82
C ASN A 768 28.59 17.76 19.16
N LEU A 769 29.30 17.06 18.27
CA LEU A 769 30.73 16.78 18.40
C LEU A 769 31.56 18.08 18.41
N LEU A 770 31.23 19.05 17.55
CA LEU A 770 31.93 20.34 17.45
C LEU A 770 31.64 21.30 18.61
N LEU A 771 30.54 21.08 19.35
CA LEU A 771 30.13 21.92 20.47
C LEU A 771 30.58 21.36 21.84
N ARG A 772 30.89 20.07 21.94
CA ARG A 772 31.15 19.36 23.19
C ARG A 772 32.58 18.82 23.30
N LYS A 773 33.26 19.15 24.40
CA LYS A 773 34.65 18.72 24.67
C LYS A 773 34.76 17.23 25.00
N ASP A 774 33.75 16.68 25.68
CA ASP A 774 33.66 15.27 26.09
C ASP A 774 33.43 14.30 24.92
N MET A 775 33.16 14.82 23.71
CA MET A 775 32.84 14.02 22.52
C MET A 775 33.99 13.87 21.53
N CYS A 776 35.11 14.55 21.73
CA CYS A 776 36.28 14.50 20.84
C CYS A 776 37.38 13.61 21.44
N SER A 777 37.28 12.30 21.26
CA SER A 777 38.28 11.33 21.73
C SER A 777 38.46 10.16 20.78
N TRP A 778 39.56 9.42 20.91
CA TRP A 778 39.79 8.21 20.09
C TRP A 778 38.65 7.19 20.23
N SER A 779 38.21 6.93 21.46
CA SER A 779 37.09 6.03 21.77
C SER A 779 35.79 6.48 21.09
N LYS A 780 35.47 7.79 21.14
CA LYS A 780 34.29 8.34 20.46
C LYS A 780 34.40 8.24 18.94
N GLY A 781 35.59 8.40 18.38
CA GLY A 781 35.84 8.12 16.96
C GLY A 781 35.51 6.68 16.58
N MET A 782 35.92 5.71 17.40
CA MET A 782 35.60 4.28 17.16
C MET A 782 34.09 4.03 17.28
N GLN A 783 33.44 4.59 18.30
CA GLN A 783 31.99 4.49 18.50
C GLN A 783 31.22 5.05 17.30
N ILE A 784 31.55 6.24 16.80
CA ILE A 784 30.89 6.85 15.64
C ILE A 784 31.08 5.98 14.39
N ARG A 785 32.28 5.43 14.16
CA ARG A 785 32.53 4.52 13.03
C ARG A 785 31.64 3.28 13.09
N TYR A 786 31.51 2.66 14.26
CA TYR A 786 30.61 1.53 14.45
C TYR A 786 29.14 1.92 14.23
N ASN A 787 28.70 3.05 14.79
CA ASN A 787 27.34 3.53 14.62
C ASN A 787 27.01 3.81 13.15
N VAL A 788 27.94 4.42 12.41
CA VAL A 788 27.81 4.64 10.96
C VAL A 788 27.80 3.32 10.20
N SER A 789 28.61 2.32 10.57
CA SER A 789 28.58 1.03 9.88
C SER A 789 27.23 0.32 10.04
N GLN A 790 26.57 0.43 11.20
CA GLN A 790 25.22 -0.09 11.36
C GLN A 790 24.17 0.68 10.53
N LEU A 791 24.34 2.00 10.37
CA LEU A 791 23.49 2.78 9.47
C LEU A 791 23.70 2.38 7.99
N GLU A 792 24.94 2.10 7.59
CA GLU A 792 25.25 1.57 6.26
C GLU A 792 24.70 0.15 6.06
N GLU A 793 24.76 -0.71 7.08
CA GLU A 793 24.16 -2.05 7.07
C GLU A 793 22.64 -1.96 6.90
N TRP A 794 21.99 -1.05 7.63
CA TRP A 794 20.55 -0.80 7.46
C TRP A 794 20.19 -0.35 6.03
N LEU A 795 21.00 0.51 5.40
CA LEU A 795 20.80 0.88 3.99
C LEU A 795 20.94 -0.34 3.06
N ARG A 796 21.87 -1.25 3.35
CA ARG A 796 22.06 -2.49 2.58
C ARG A 796 20.85 -3.42 2.71
N ASP A 797 20.35 -3.62 3.91
CA ASP A 797 19.20 -4.47 4.21
C ASP A 797 17.91 -3.99 3.53
N LYS A 798 17.75 -2.67 3.39
CA LYS A 798 16.60 -2.07 2.69
C LYS A 798 16.80 -1.92 1.17
N GLY A 799 17.97 -2.29 0.63
CA GLY A 799 18.27 -2.11 -0.80
C GLY A 799 18.45 -0.65 -1.22
N LEU A 800 18.88 0.22 -0.30
CA LEU A 800 18.96 1.68 -0.48
C LEU A 800 20.40 2.21 -0.59
N MET A 801 21.41 1.35 -0.78
CA MET A 801 22.82 1.78 -0.86
C MET A 801 23.10 2.87 -1.90
N ASN A 802 22.31 2.91 -2.99
CA ASN A 802 22.51 3.84 -4.10
C ASN A 802 21.65 5.10 -4.01
N CYS A 803 21.01 5.39 -2.86
CA CYS A 803 20.13 6.56 -2.72
C CYS A 803 20.87 7.87 -2.43
N GLY A 804 22.20 7.85 -2.27
CA GLY A 804 22.99 9.02 -1.91
C GLY A 804 23.05 9.31 -0.40
N ALA A 805 22.45 8.47 0.45
CA ALA A 805 22.39 8.66 1.90
C ALA A 805 23.73 8.48 2.59
N LYS A 806 24.55 7.51 2.16
CA LYS A 806 25.89 7.28 2.71
C LYS A 806 26.79 8.50 2.53
N GLU A 807 26.74 9.11 1.36
CA GLU A 807 27.51 10.27 0.97
C GLU A 807 27.18 11.49 1.86
N THR A 808 25.96 11.58 2.39
CA THR A 808 25.59 12.65 3.33
C THR A 808 26.29 12.52 4.69
N LEU A 809 26.74 11.32 5.07
CA LEU A 809 27.46 11.05 6.31
C LEU A 809 28.98 11.30 6.18
N GLU A 810 29.48 11.59 4.98
CA GLU A 810 30.92 11.74 4.71
C GLU A 810 31.63 12.75 5.65
N PRO A 811 31.07 13.94 5.97
CA PRO A 811 31.67 14.83 6.96
C PRO A 811 31.81 14.20 8.35
N LEU A 812 30.81 13.42 8.79
CA LEU A 812 30.83 12.73 10.08
C LEU A 812 31.85 11.57 10.07
N ILE A 813 31.93 10.82 8.97
CA ILE A 813 32.91 9.73 8.77
C ILE A 813 34.33 10.30 8.88
N GLN A 814 34.61 11.40 8.18
CA GLN A 814 35.92 12.04 8.21
C GLN A 814 36.24 12.64 9.59
N ALA A 815 35.25 13.17 10.31
CA ALA A 815 35.43 13.63 11.68
C ALA A 815 35.81 12.47 12.62
N ALA A 816 35.16 11.32 12.48
CA ALA A 816 35.48 10.12 13.25
C ALA A 816 36.87 9.55 12.91
N GLN A 817 37.28 9.61 11.63
CA GLN A 817 38.63 9.25 11.19
C GLN A 817 39.68 10.21 11.77
N LEU A 818 39.41 11.54 11.74
CA LEU A 818 40.28 12.57 12.30
C LEU A 818 40.54 12.34 13.79
N LEU A 819 39.54 11.89 14.55
CA LEU A 819 39.73 11.51 15.95
C LEU A 819 40.70 10.34 16.14
N GLN A 820 40.85 9.44 15.16
CA GLN A 820 41.63 8.20 15.27
C GLN A 820 43.04 8.25 14.68
N VAL A 821 43.29 9.14 13.72
CA VAL A 821 44.63 9.27 13.10
C VAL A 821 45.65 9.87 14.06
N LYS A 822 46.93 9.69 13.76
CA LYS A 822 48.04 10.35 14.46
C LYS A 822 48.02 11.85 14.16
N LYS A 823 48.50 12.66 15.11
CA LYS A 823 48.35 14.13 15.13
C LYS A 823 49.66 14.81 15.57
N LYS A 824 50.81 14.27 15.16
CA LYS A 824 52.13 14.67 15.68
C LYS A 824 53.07 15.20 14.60
N THR A 825 53.25 14.50 13.48
CA THR A 825 54.30 14.81 12.50
C THR A 825 53.79 15.60 11.31
N ASP A 826 54.69 16.19 10.53
CA ASP A 826 54.31 16.89 9.31
C ASP A 826 53.67 15.94 8.29
N GLU A 827 54.03 14.66 8.25
CA GLU A 827 53.37 13.65 7.42
C GLU A 827 51.94 13.37 7.89
N ASP A 828 51.70 13.32 9.21
CA ASP A 828 50.35 13.19 9.77
C ASP A 828 49.47 14.38 9.35
N ALA A 829 50.05 15.58 9.32
CA ALA A 829 49.34 16.78 8.88
C ALA A 829 48.95 16.70 7.39
N ASP A 830 49.80 16.13 6.52
CA ASP A 830 49.49 15.95 5.09
C ASP A 830 48.39 14.90 4.90
N ALA A 831 48.47 13.81 5.67
CA ALA A 831 47.44 12.78 5.66
C ALA A 831 46.06 13.34 6.08
N ILE A 832 46.00 14.18 7.13
CA ILE A 832 44.77 14.85 7.55
C ILE A 832 44.25 15.79 6.47
N CYS A 833 45.11 16.62 5.87
CA CYS A 833 44.71 17.55 4.82
C CYS A 833 44.19 16.84 3.56
N SER A 834 44.71 15.66 3.24
CA SER A 834 44.26 14.83 2.11
C SER A 834 42.95 14.09 2.42
N MET A 835 42.84 13.52 3.62
CA MET A 835 41.67 12.74 4.07
C MET A 835 40.43 13.62 4.27
N CYS A 836 40.56 14.76 4.95
CA CYS A 836 39.44 15.61 5.36
C CYS A 836 39.02 16.61 4.27
N HIS A 837 38.45 16.12 3.17
CA HIS A 837 37.98 16.96 2.05
C HIS A 837 36.51 17.40 2.16
N ALA A 838 35.70 16.70 2.96
CA ALA A 838 34.29 17.02 3.23
C ALA A 838 34.08 17.83 4.52
N LEU A 839 35.14 18.08 5.28
CA LEU A 839 35.16 18.96 6.44
C LEU A 839 35.78 20.32 6.09
N THR A 840 35.20 21.40 6.62
CA THR A 840 35.79 22.73 6.49
C THR A 840 37.02 22.87 7.36
N THR A 841 37.93 23.77 6.97
CA THR A 841 39.13 24.10 7.77
C THR A 841 38.76 24.48 9.22
N SER A 842 37.68 25.23 9.42
CA SER A 842 37.15 25.58 10.75
C SER A 842 36.75 24.34 11.58
N GLN A 843 36.12 23.34 10.95
CA GLN A 843 35.71 22.11 11.61
C GLN A 843 36.90 21.25 12.01
N ILE A 844 37.86 21.06 11.09
CA ILE A 844 39.09 20.29 11.36
C ILE A 844 39.84 20.89 12.55
N VAL A 845 40.06 22.21 12.52
CA VAL A 845 40.72 22.95 13.60
C VAL A 845 39.95 22.83 14.91
N LYS A 846 38.61 22.89 14.88
CA LYS A 846 37.79 22.75 16.08
C LYS A 846 37.92 21.36 16.70
N ILE A 847 37.86 20.30 15.90
CA ILE A 847 38.01 18.91 16.38
C ILE A 847 39.40 18.71 17.01
N LEU A 848 40.46 19.16 16.35
CA LEU A 848 41.83 19.07 16.87
C LEU A 848 42.01 19.83 18.20
N ASN A 849 41.36 20.99 18.35
CA ASN A 849 41.38 21.75 19.61
C ASN A 849 40.58 21.09 20.74
N LEU A 850 39.47 20.42 20.43
CA LEU A 850 38.63 19.74 21.42
C LEU A 850 39.16 18.34 21.78
N TYR A 851 40.11 17.81 21.03
CA TYR A 851 40.65 16.47 21.22
C TYR A 851 41.17 16.26 22.65
N THR A 852 40.55 15.32 23.35
CA THR A 852 40.89 14.95 24.71
C THR A 852 41.46 13.52 24.72
N PRO A 853 42.77 13.36 24.99
CA PRO A 853 43.41 12.05 25.11
C PRO A 853 42.77 11.23 26.24
N VAL A 854 42.52 9.94 25.99
CA VAL A 854 41.85 9.06 26.97
C VAL A 854 42.85 8.23 27.77
N ASN A 855 44.06 8.01 27.22
CA ASN A 855 45.10 7.17 27.81
C ASN A 855 46.41 7.96 28.01
N GLU A 856 47.25 7.53 28.96
CA GLU A 856 48.56 8.16 29.26
C GLU A 856 49.56 8.13 28.09
N PHE A 857 49.33 7.26 27.10
CA PHE A 857 50.17 7.14 25.89
C PHE A 857 49.79 8.13 24.78
N GLU A 858 48.74 8.93 25.00
CA GLU A 858 48.22 9.86 24.02
C GLU A 858 48.38 11.30 24.51
N GLU A 859 48.99 12.14 23.68
CA GLU A 859 49.27 13.54 24.00
C GLU A 859 48.22 14.45 23.38
N ARG A 860 47.97 15.60 24.02
CA ARG A 860 47.15 16.65 23.42
C ARG A 860 47.79 17.14 22.13
N VAL A 861 46.95 17.48 21.15
CA VAL A 861 47.39 18.08 19.90
C VAL A 861 48.08 19.41 20.19
N SER A 862 49.30 19.60 19.66
CA SER A 862 50.06 20.83 19.90
C SER A 862 49.49 22.00 19.09
N VAL A 863 49.60 23.22 19.63
CA VAL A 863 49.19 24.43 18.90
C VAL A 863 50.02 24.62 17.63
N ALA A 864 51.28 24.18 17.63
CA ALA A 864 52.15 24.20 16.46
C ALA A 864 51.59 23.32 15.34
N PHE A 865 51.17 22.09 15.66
CA PHE A 865 50.56 21.16 14.69
C PHE A 865 49.26 21.74 14.08
N ILE A 866 48.41 22.36 14.91
CA ILE A 866 47.17 23.01 14.43
C ILE A 866 47.50 24.16 13.46
N ARG A 867 48.53 24.95 13.73
CA ARG A 867 48.99 26.02 12.82
C ARG A 867 49.52 25.47 11.50
N THR A 868 50.20 24.32 11.52
CA THR A 868 50.64 23.63 10.30
C THR A 868 49.43 23.26 9.42
N ILE A 869 48.39 22.64 10.00
CA ILE A 869 47.14 22.30 9.29
C ILE A 869 46.50 23.57 8.70
N GLN A 870 46.35 24.64 9.49
CA GLN A 870 45.78 25.90 9.01
C GLN A 870 46.57 26.51 7.85
N THR A 871 47.90 26.36 7.88
CA THR A 871 48.77 26.88 6.81
C THR A 871 48.62 26.07 5.53
N ARG A 872 48.52 24.74 5.62
CA ARG A 872 48.34 23.86 4.45
C ARG A 872 46.96 23.95 3.83
N LEU A 873 45.94 24.27 4.62
CA LEU A 873 44.56 24.43 4.14
C LEU A 873 44.19 25.86 3.73
N ARG A 874 45.15 26.80 3.74
CA ARG A 874 44.91 28.23 3.47
C ARG A 874 44.29 28.49 2.10
N ASP A 875 44.67 27.71 1.09
CA ASP A 875 44.26 27.91 -0.30
C ASP A 875 42.91 27.26 -0.63
N ARG A 876 42.26 26.60 0.35
CA ARG A 876 40.92 26.06 0.14
C ARG A 876 39.88 27.19 0.13
N CYS A 877 39.23 27.41 -1.02
CA CYS A 877 38.05 28.27 -1.14
C CYS A 877 36.83 27.60 -0.48
N GLU A 878 36.72 27.70 0.84
CA GLU A 878 35.65 27.09 1.64
C GLU A 878 34.79 28.14 2.38
N SER A 879 33.55 27.75 2.70
CA SER A 879 32.71 28.53 3.62
C SER A 879 33.33 28.55 5.02
N PRO A 880 33.35 29.71 5.72
CA PRO A 880 33.88 29.82 7.08
C PRO A 880 32.99 29.13 8.13
N GLN A 881 31.87 28.54 7.72
CA GLN A 881 30.86 27.97 8.59
C GLN A 881 31.39 26.78 9.41
N LEU A 882 31.19 26.84 10.73
CA LEU A 882 31.58 25.79 11.67
C LEU A 882 30.54 24.67 11.74
N LEU A 883 29.26 25.01 11.89
CA LEU A 883 28.17 24.06 12.08
C LEU A 883 27.47 23.74 10.76
N MET A 884 27.15 22.48 10.51
CA MET A 884 26.28 22.10 9.40
C MET A 884 24.87 22.65 9.60
N ASP A 885 24.21 23.05 8.51
CA ASP A 885 22.83 23.53 8.55
C ASP A 885 21.84 22.35 8.66
N THR A 886 21.33 22.09 9.87
CA THR A 886 20.37 21.01 10.09
C THR A 886 19.01 21.27 9.44
N LYS A 887 18.74 22.50 8.96
CA LYS A 887 17.49 22.88 8.29
C LYS A 887 17.59 22.82 6.77
N MET A 888 18.75 22.44 6.23
CA MET A 888 18.91 22.23 4.80
C MET A 888 18.07 21.03 4.34
N ILE A 889 17.26 21.25 3.31
CA ILE A 889 16.44 20.22 2.67
C ILE A 889 16.87 20.10 1.21
N TYR A 890 17.25 18.90 0.77
CA TYR A 890 17.57 18.66 -0.63
C TYR A 890 16.32 18.90 -1.51
N PRO A 891 16.47 19.53 -2.69
CA PRO A 891 15.36 19.70 -3.62
C PRO A 891 14.75 18.35 -4.02
N VAL A 892 13.45 18.19 -3.77
CA VAL A 892 12.71 16.97 -4.08
C VAL A 892 12.25 16.96 -5.54
N THR A 893 12.25 15.78 -6.14
CA THR A 893 11.71 15.52 -7.48
C THR A 893 10.70 14.39 -7.44
N PHE A 894 9.67 14.50 -8.28
CA PHE A 894 8.61 13.49 -8.44
C PHE A 894 8.66 12.90 -9.85
N PRO A 895 9.61 11.98 -10.12
CA PRO A 895 9.70 11.32 -11.42
C PRO A 895 8.39 10.58 -11.72
N PHE A 896 7.99 10.59 -12.98
CA PHE A 896 6.74 9.95 -13.40
C PHE A 896 6.78 8.45 -13.13
N ASN A 897 5.81 7.94 -12.37
CA ASN A 897 5.69 6.52 -12.03
C ASN A 897 4.31 5.98 -12.45
N PRO A 898 4.16 5.41 -13.66
CA PRO A 898 2.88 4.91 -14.15
C PRO A 898 2.38 3.73 -13.31
N SER A 899 1.06 3.61 -13.18
CA SER A 899 0.43 2.47 -12.51
C SER A 899 -0.01 1.41 -13.52
N SER A 900 0.16 0.14 -13.17
CA SER A 900 -0.45 -0.98 -13.90
C SER A 900 -1.91 -1.23 -13.51
N LEU A 901 -2.45 -0.50 -12.53
CA LEU A 901 -3.82 -0.69 -12.06
C LEU A 901 -4.83 -0.32 -13.16
N ALA A 902 -5.78 -1.22 -13.36
CA ALA A 902 -6.86 -1.09 -14.34
C ALA A 902 -8.09 -0.42 -13.69
N LEU A 903 -8.41 0.81 -14.09
CA LEU A 903 -9.45 1.64 -13.47
C LEU A 903 -10.84 0.97 -13.49
N GLU A 904 -11.16 0.25 -14.56
CA GLU A 904 -12.41 -0.50 -14.75
C GLU A 904 -12.60 -1.62 -13.72
N THR A 905 -11.52 -2.13 -13.14
CA THR A 905 -11.55 -3.20 -12.13
C THR A 905 -11.71 -2.68 -10.70
N ILE A 906 -11.53 -1.38 -10.47
CA ILE A 906 -11.56 -0.80 -9.12
C ILE A 906 -12.99 -0.86 -8.57
N GLN A 907 -13.11 -1.43 -7.37
CA GLN A 907 -14.35 -1.47 -6.59
C GLN A 907 -14.18 -0.59 -5.35
N ILE A 908 -15.24 0.15 -4.99
CA ILE A 908 -15.22 1.02 -3.81
C ILE A 908 -15.63 0.20 -2.57
N PRO A 909 -14.77 0.07 -1.56
CA PRO A 909 -15.12 -0.61 -0.33
C PRO A 909 -16.24 0.14 0.42
N THR A 910 -17.25 -0.58 0.90
CA THR A 910 -18.40 0.00 1.63
C THR A 910 -17.98 0.76 2.89
N SER A 911 -16.86 0.37 3.50
CA SER A 911 -16.27 1.02 4.67
C SER A 911 -15.82 2.48 4.43
N LEU A 912 -15.69 2.93 3.18
CA LEU A 912 -15.35 4.31 2.84
C LEU A 912 -16.57 5.26 2.88
N ASN A 913 -17.79 4.74 3.08
CA ASN A 913 -19.04 5.52 3.08
C ASN A 913 -19.25 6.34 1.80
N LEU A 914 -18.91 5.75 0.65
CA LEU A 914 -19.02 6.36 -0.68
C LEU A 914 -20.10 5.70 -1.55
N GLY A 915 -21.13 5.10 -0.94
CA GLY A 915 -22.21 4.41 -1.65
C GLY A 915 -23.11 5.30 -2.51
N PHE A 916 -22.93 6.62 -2.47
CA PHE A 916 -23.58 7.58 -3.36
C PHE A 916 -22.84 7.78 -4.70
N LEU A 917 -21.64 7.19 -4.85
CA LEU A 917 -20.91 7.15 -6.12
C LEU A 917 -21.44 6.01 -6.98
N THR A 918 -21.66 6.28 -8.27
CA THR A 918 -22.10 5.26 -9.25
C THR A 918 -20.95 4.91 -10.17
N ARG A 919 -20.65 3.61 -10.33
CA ARG A 919 -19.67 3.13 -11.32
C ARG A 919 -20.28 3.18 -12.72
N VAL A 920 -19.55 3.81 -13.65
CA VAL A 920 -19.92 3.99 -15.06
C VAL A 920 -19.06 3.09 -15.95
#